data_AF-A0A975QN41-F1
#
_entry.id   AF-A0A975QN41-F1
#
_cell.length_a   1.000
_cell.length_b   1.000
_cell.length_c   1.000
_cell.angle_alpha   90.00
_cell.angle_beta   90.00
_cell.angle_gamma   90.00
#
_symmetry.space_group_name_H-M   'P 1'
#
loop_
_entity.id
_entity.type
_entity.pdbx_description
1 polymer ?
#
loop_
_entity_poly.entity_id
_entity_poly.type
_entity_poly.pdbx_seq_one_letter_code
_entity_poly.pdbx_strand_id
1 'polypeptide(L)'
;MKKQICFFTLMFLTFLTVNHITIASTNEDILYKYGTQEPVTYYNTTNPVYLPKGTSYSKQEFRGVWVTTIWNLDVPKHTSEEQYKTMFTKILNTLDAYNMNVLVYQVRPKNDAMYESELNPWSRYMTGIEGVSPGWDPLPWMIQEAHKRGIEFHAWFNPYRVFVEGLSPDNFAAKHPEYVLRHSTGNEIFNPGIPDVQQFIIDTVMEVANKYDIDGVHFDDYFYPYGGLNPRYDANEYQQHNNLNLSLEDWRRENVNTVIRGVKNGLTQINNEQNKAIKFGISPFGIWANKSSHPLGSNTKGGVESYSELFADSYKWVKEEWIDYIVPQSYFEFTTSSAPYADVIDWWADLVDGTDVNLYTGQSIYRYKENGWNTGPWADPKELSNHLLYDSKHEEITGSVYFRYQYLKYTSPFNLTYGQSMLRNYFFKYEVLPPAYKNVDTTLPDAPEQLMIQKVNNGNKLTWKHDDQVKAYYIYRYTEDEQPTLESIKNVVDIVWPTEDDTISFTDETALDGVFYQYFVTAFDKANNESQATGITTNDFVTYEDLILEIEQNIENANDSQEAFDNLLNDISDKILQIEQLNTLGSSIDSNLTDLRKDMASTTEEIENLLTNELQAINQLMTELETDIQNNQLNKEELEQKLQTIEEKEDEFLTKINDIKIKYDTLANLFSLISNDFITYNKDYQQAPTLNELETDSLNDKLDDIKHWLDIINEKKDVIDESDQTLINEITSLNNRFITNKEQLNTLNELTNEAEVIINSLPDVTNQLESKINNTNPLYSNFEQLYNSVNTKKTEVDSKIKQLTIKINELKENDEQEPNDIEEQEPNEIDEKEDYNIIIIGVAASFIFIYGIFKLITKVQHK
;
A
#
# COMPACT_ATOMS: atom_id res chain seq x y z
N MET A 1 -25.24 70.47 47.49
CA MET A 1 -25.65 69.07 47.19
C MET A 1 -26.10 68.89 45.74
N LYS A 2 -27.39 68.75 45.37
CA LYS A 2 -27.79 68.19 44.03
C LYS A 2 -27.02 68.73 42.81
N LYS A 3 -26.88 70.05 42.62
CA LYS A 3 -26.08 70.63 41.50
C LYS A 3 -24.58 70.30 41.55
N GLN A 4 -23.98 70.19 42.74
CA GLN A 4 -22.57 69.78 42.89
C GLN A 4 -22.38 68.29 42.62
N ILE A 5 -23.34 67.45 43.02
CA ILE A 5 -23.33 66.02 42.71
C ILE A 5 -23.34 65.84 41.19
N CYS A 6 -24.30 66.44 40.47
CA CYS A 6 -24.32 66.38 39.01
C CYS A 6 -23.03 66.90 38.35
N PHE A 7 -22.40 67.97 38.89
CA PHE A 7 -21.14 68.47 38.34
C PHE A 7 -19.97 67.50 38.56
N PHE A 8 -19.88 66.87 39.73
CA PHE A 8 -18.88 65.82 39.98
C PHE A 8 -19.15 64.54 39.18
N THR A 9 -20.39 64.08 39.07
CA THR A 9 -20.74 62.92 38.23
C THR A 9 -20.43 63.19 36.76
N LEU A 10 -20.70 64.39 36.25
CA LEU A 10 -20.35 64.76 34.87
C LEU A 10 -18.83 64.84 34.68
N MET A 11 -18.08 65.44 35.63
CA MET A 11 -16.62 65.42 35.60
C MET A 11 -16.05 64.00 35.62
N PHE A 12 -16.58 63.12 36.47
CA PHE A 12 -16.12 61.74 36.62
C PHE A 12 -16.42 60.91 35.36
N LEU A 13 -17.60 61.09 34.76
CA LEU A 13 -17.92 60.54 33.45
C LEU A 13 -16.96 61.06 32.37
N THR A 14 -16.68 62.37 32.30
CA THR A 14 -15.71 62.89 31.33
C THR A 14 -14.28 62.40 31.58
N PHE A 15 -13.89 62.14 32.83
CA PHE A 15 -12.58 61.54 33.13
C PHE A 15 -12.51 60.08 32.70
N LEU A 16 -13.59 59.31 32.88
CA LEU A 16 -13.70 57.93 32.40
C LEU A 16 -13.71 57.86 30.87
N THR A 17 -14.42 58.76 30.18
CA THR A 17 -14.45 58.78 28.70
C THR A 17 -13.18 59.38 28.06
N VAL A 18 -12.34 60.10 28.81
CA VAL A 18 -11.07 60.67 28.30
C VAL A 18 -9.87 59.78 28.61
N ASN A 19 -9.89 59.00 29.69
CA ASN A 19 -8.83 58.01 29.99
C ASN A 19 -9.13 56.60 29.43
N HIS A 20 -10.32 56.37 28.86
CA HIS A 20 -10.58 55.22 27.97
C HIS A 20 -10.73 55.63 26.50
N ILE A 21 -9.98 56.65 26.06
CA ILE A 21 -9.24 56.47 24.80
C ILE A 21 -8.03 55.59 25.14
N THR A 22 -8.29 54.30 25.33
CA THR A 22 -7.30 53.30 24.95
C THR A 22 -7.04 53.58 23.48
N ILE A 23 -5.85 54.05 23.13
CA ILE A 23 -5.41 53.93 21.73
C ILE A 23 -5.34 52.42 21.52
N ALA A 24 -6.37 51.87 20.88
CA ALA A 24 -6.28 50.54 20.33
C ALA A 24 -5.12 50.60 19.34
N SER A 25 -3.96 50.09 19.75
CA SER A 25 -2.90 49.78 18.81
C SER A 25 -3.55 48.85 17.81
N THR A 26 -3.66 49.28 16.55
CA THR A 26 -4.20 48.43 15.50
C THR A 26 -3.45 47.11 15.57
N ASN A 27 -4.16 45.99 15.63
CA ASN A 27 -3.52 44.67 15.58
C ASN A 27 -2.93 44.40 14.18
N GLU A 28 -3.02 45.39 13.29
CA GLU A 28 -2.41 45.44 11.97
C GLU A 28 -1.29 46.50 11.90
N ASP A 29 -0.37 46.33 10.94
CA ASP A 29 0.57 47.34 10.44
C ASP A 29 0.36 47.59 8.95
N ILE A 30 0.82 48.75 8.45
CA ILE A 30 0.81 49.08 7.02
C ILE A 30 1.82 48.20 6.28
N LEU A 31 1.38 47.60 5.17
CA LEU A 31 2.29 46.94 4.22
C LEU A 31 3.03 47.98 3.38
N TYR A 32 4.35 47.92 3.37
CA TYR A 32 5.24 48.78 2.57
C TYR A 32 5.86 47.99 1.42
N LYS A 33 6.07 48.65 0.27
CA LYS A 33 6.72 48.02 -0.89
C LYS A 33 8.17 47.68 -0.54
N TYR A 34 8.59 46.47 -0.89
CA TYR A 34 9.88 45.89 -0.50
C TYR A 34 11.07 46.85 -0.72
N GLY A 35 11.88 47.04 0.33
CA GLY A 35 13.04 47.93 0.32
C GLY A 35 12.73 49.44 0.40
N THR A 36 11.48 49.84 0.63
CA THR A 36 11.07 51.26 0.66
C THR A 36 10.28 51.63 1.93
N GLN A 37 9.84 52.90 2.01
CA GLN A 37 8.82 53.38 2.95
C GLN A 37 7.53 53.83 2.21
N GLU A 38 7.35 53.43 0.96
CA GLU A 38 6.12 53.69 0.22
C GLU A 38 5.09 52.60 0.56
N PRO A 39 3.85 52.94 0.96
CA PRO A 39 2.83 51.94 1.22
C PRO A 39 2.44 51.18 -0.04
N VAL A 40 2.05 49.92 0.12
CA VAL A 40 1.17 49.23 -0.83
C VAL A 40 -0.23 49.82 -0.69
N THR A 41 -0.93 50.05 -1.81
CA THR A 41 -2.28 50.63 -1.85
C THR A 41 -3.17 49.86 -2.82
N TYR A 42 -4.46 49.75 -2.49
CA TYR A 42 -5.48 49.20 -3.40
C TYR A 42 -5.50 49.93 -4.75
N TYR A 43 -5.87 49.19 -5.80
CA TYR A 43 -5.79 49.64 -7.18
C TYR A 43 -6.49 50.98 -7.42
N ASN A 44 -5.73 51.94 -7.95
CA ASN A 44 -6.20 53.29 -8.28
C ASN A 44 -6.77 54.09 -7.08
N THR A 45 -6.37 53.73 -5.85
CA THR A 45 -6.70 54.47 -4.62
C THR A 45 -5.45 55.12 -4.00
N THR A 46 -5.63 55.76 -2.83
CA THR A 46 -4.53 56.09 -1.90
C THR A 46 -4.68 55.35 -0.56
N ASN A 47 -5.53 54.32 -0.49
CA ASN A 47 -5.82 53.58 0.73
C ASN A 47 -4.72 52.53 0.92
N PRO A 48 -3.95 52.56 2.03
CA PRO A 48 -2.90 51.57 2.26
C PRO A 48 -3.49 50.20 2.59
N VAL A 49 -2.76 49.15 2.20
CA VAL A 49 -3.03 47.76 2.61
C VAL A 49 -2.49 47.54 4.02
N TYR A 50 -3.26 46.83 4.85
CA TYR A 50 -2.95 46.53 6.25
C TYR A 50 -2.86 45.01 6.46
N LEU A 51 -1.83 44.55 7.16
CA LEU A 51 -1.58 43.16 7.53
C LEU A 51 -1.66 42.96 9.04
N PRO A 52 -2.21 41.86 9.56
CA PRO A 52 -2.14 41.50 10.98
C PRO A 52 -0.70 41.36 11.48
N LYS A 53 -0.49 41.64 12.77
CA LYS A 53 0.80 41.53 13.47
C LYS A 53 1.24 40.10 13.76
N GLY A 54 0.37 39.14 13.50
CA GLY A 54 0.62 37.71 13.57
C GLY A 54 -0.61 36.94 13.15
N THR A 55 -0.44 35.68 12.79
CA THR A 55 -1.52 34.80 12.36
C THR A 55 -2.40 34.35 13.52
N SER A 56 -3.70 34.24 13.29
CA SER A 56 -4.55 33.27 13.99
C SER A 56 -4.18 31.85 13.53
N TYR A 57 -4.58 30.84 14.30
CA TYR A 57 -4.48 29.43 13.90
C TYR A 57 -5.89 28.86 13.90
N SER A 58 -6.36 28.40 12.73
CA SER A 58 -7.60 27.64 12.63
C SER A 58 -7.40 26.20 13.13
N LYS A 59 -8.49 25.53 13.48
CA LYS A 59 -8.54 24.09 13.75
C LYS A 59 -8.60 23.23 12.49
N GLN A 60 -9.11 23.83 11.42
CA GLN A 60 -9.28 23.21 10.12
C GLN A 60 -8.83 24.21 9.06
N GLU A 61 -7.98 23.77 8.14
CA GLU A 61 -7.36 24.64 7.14
C GLU A 61 -7.03 23.78 5.91
N PHE A 62 -7.44 24.20 4.72
CA PHE A 62 -7.12 23.47 3.50
C PHE A 62 -5.69 23.77 3.11
N ARG A 63 -4.78 22.80 3.21
CA ARG A 63 -3.33 22.98 2.95
C ARG A 63 -2.92 22.17 1.74
N GLY A 64 -3.44 22.58 0.59
CA GLY A 64 -3.32 21.84 -0.66
C GLY A 64 -2.02 22.08 -1.41
N VAL A 65 -1.58 21.08 -2.18
CA VAL A 65 -0.51 21.28 -3.18
C VAL A 65 -0.82 20.57 -4.49
N TRP A 66 -0.64 21.28 -5.61
CA TRP A 66 -0.75 20.69 -6.93
C TRP A 66 0.47 19.84 -7.29
N VAL A 67 0.22 18.63 -7.78
CA VAL A 67 1.20 17.73 -8.39
C VAL A 67 0.87 17.54 -9.87
N THR A 68 1.72 18.11 -10.72
CA THR A 68 1.51 18.25 -12.16
C THR A 68 2.17 17.12 -12.95
N THR A 69 1.37 16.34 -13.67
CA THR A 69 1.84 15.18 -14.44
C THR A 69 2.11 15.53 -15.91
N ILE A 70 1.42 16.53 -16.47
CA ILE A 70 1.67 17.00 -17.85
C ILE A 70 3.13 17.42 -18.03
N TRP A 71 3.73 17.00 -19.14
CA TRP A 71 5.15 17.15 -19.47
C TRP A 71 6.14 16.65 -18.39
N ASN A 72 5.69 15.74 -17.53
CA ASN A 72 6.48 15.21 -16.41
C ASN A 72 7.02 16.31 -15.47
N LEU A 73 6.18 17.33 -15.23
CA LEU A 73 6.57 18.58 -14.58
C LEU A 73 6.91 18.44 -13.08
N ASP A 74 6.16 17.59 -12.36
CA ASP A 74 6.44 17.21 -10.96
C ASP A 74 6.73 15.70 -10.84
N VAL A 75 6.04 14.89 -11.66
CA VAL A 75 6.15 13.43 -11.72
C VAL A 75 7.03 13.02 -12.92
N PRO A 76 8.26 12.53 -12.72
CA PRO A 76 9.13 12.08 -13.81
C PRO A 76 8.57 10.81 -14.50
N LYS A 77 9.23 10.37 -15.57
CA LYS A 77 8.95 9.04 -16.15
C LYS A 77 9.60 7.94 -15.31
N HIS A 78 8.94 6.79 -15.25
CA HIS A 78 9.35 5.64 -14.45
C HIS A 78 9.51 4.39 -15.31
N THR A 79 10.42 3.49 -14.94
CA THR A 79 10.63 2.20 -15.62
C THR A 79 10.26 0.99 -14.78
N SER A 80 9.72 1.20 -13.56
CA SER A 80 9.13 0.17 -12.71
C SER A 80 8.14 0.77 -11.72
N GLU A 81 7.23 -0.06 -11.21
CA GLU A 81 6.34 0.25 -10.08
C GLU A 81 7.12 0.77 -8.87
N GLU A 82 8.18 0.08 -8.45
CA GLU A 82 9.03 0.44 -7.30
C GLU A 82 9.57 1.88 -7.40
N GLN A 83 10.03 2.30 -8.59
CA GLN A 83 10.51 3.67 -8.81
C GLN A 83 9.39 4.71 -8.67
N TYR A 84 8.18 4.35 -9.11
CA TYR A 84 7.00 5.21 -9.02
C TYR A 84 6.54 5.33 -7.56
N LYS A 85 6.42 4.19 -6.85
CA LYS A 85 6.10 4.14 -5.42
C LYS A 85 7.12 4.97 -4.60
N THR A 86 8.41 4.74 -4.84
CA THR A 86 9.53 5.51 -4.24
C THR A 86 9.50 7.01 -4.56
N MET A 87 8.92 7.42 -5.69
CA MET A 87 8.73 8.82 -6.05
C MET A 87 7.52 9.41 -5.33
N PHE A 88 6.41 8.68 -5.28
CA PHE A 88 5.18 9.12 -4.62
C PHE A 88 5.33 9.22 -3.10
N THR A 89 6.01 8.28 -2.44
CA THR A 89 6.36 8.41 -1.01
C THR A 89 7.21 9.66 -0.74
N LYS A 90 8.04 10.11 -1.70
CA LYS A 90 8.78 11.40 -1.58
C LYS A 90 7.90 12.64 -1.84
N ILE A 91 6.72 12.48 -2.43
CA ILE A 91 5.68 13.51 -2.42
C ILE A 91 5.13 13.59 -1.00
N LEU A 92 4.55 12.50 -0.49
CA LEU A 92 3.91 12.44 0.83
C LEU A 92 4.86 12.89 1.95
N ASN A 93 6.08 12.33 2.05
CA ASN A 93 7.09 12.77 3.02
C ASN A 93 7.48 14.26 2.92
N THR A 94 7.13 14.97 1.84
CA THR A 94 7.26 16.44 1.73
C THR A 94 6.00 17.16 2.21
N LEU A 95 4.81 16.59 2.06
CA LEU A 95 3.55 17.13 2.62
C LEU A 95 3.58 16.98 4.15
N ASP A 96 3.90 15.78 4.66
CA ASP A 96 4.13 15.47 6.08
C ASP A 96 5.08 16.51 6.70
N ALA A 97 6.23 16.73 6.05
CA ALA A 97 7.26 17.67 6.51
C ALA A 97 6.87 19.16 6.40
N TYR A 98 5.65 19.49 5.95
CA TYR A 98 5.07 20.83 5.96
C TYR A 98 3.72 20.90 6.70
N ASN A 99 3.23 19.79 7.29
CA ASN A 99 1.87 19.64 7.80
C ASN A 99 0.78 20.02 6.76
N MET A 100 0.98 19.57 5.50
CA MET A 100 0.01 19.70 4.42
C MET A 100 -0.94 18.50 4.38
N ASN A 101 -2.24 18.76 4.29
CA ASN A 101 -3.30 17.77 4.46
C ASN A 101 -4.10 17.47 3.18
N VAL A 102 -3.79 18.10 2.03
CA VAL A 102 -4.45 17.76 0.75
C VAL A 102 -3.46 17.67 -0.42
N LEU A 103 -3.54 16.57 -1.17
CA LEU A 103 -2.80 16.33 -2.39
C LEU A 103 -3.69 16.50 -3.62
N VAL A 104 -3.43 17.52 -4.44
CA VAL A 104 -4.19 17.78 -5.68
C VAL A 104 -3.42 17.20 -6.88
N TYR A 105 -3.63 15.92 -7.18
CA TYR A 105 -2.83 15.15 -8.14
C TYR A 105 -3.46 15.09 -9.53
N GLN A 106 -2.71 15.46 -10.58
CA GLN A 106 -3.20 15.49 -11.97
C GLN A 106 -3.41 14.09 -12.59
N VAL A 107 -4.56 13.46 -12.33
CA VAL A 107 -4.95 12.15 -12.88
C VAL A 107 -5.26 12.18 -14.38
N ARG A 108 -5.69 13.33 -14.91
CA ARG A 108 -6.00 13.55 -16.34
C ARG A 108 -5.31 14.80 -16.87
N PRO A 109 -4.06 14.70 -17.40
CA PRO A 109 -3.34 15.86 -17.91
C PRO A 109 -3.80 16.34 -19.31
N LYS A 110 -4.19 15.43 -20.22
CA LYS A 110 -4.36 15.75 -21.65
C LYS A 110 -5.27 14.79 -22.43
N ASN A 111 -6.51 14.59 -21.96
CA ASN A 111 -7.45 13.59 -22.50
C ASN A 111 -6.90 12.15 -22.48
N ASP A 112 -6.13 11.86 -21.45
CA ASP A 112 -5.55 10.58 -21.11
C ASP A 112 -5.77 10.29 -19.61
N ALA A 113 -5.35 9.11 -19.14
CA ALA A 113 -5.49 8.66 -17.76
C ALA A 113 -4.14 8.26 -17.13
N MET A 114 -3.88 8.70 -15.91
CA MET A 114 -2.78 8.22 -15.06
C MET A 114 -3.15 6.96 -14.25
N TYR A 115 -4.29 6.34 -14.57
CA TYR A 115 -5.00 5.28 -13.85
C TYR A 115 -5.66 4.32 -14.86
N GLU A 116 -6.18 3.17 -14.41
CA GLU A 116 -6.85 2.21 -15.30
C GLU A 116 -8.27 2.65 -15.66
N SER A 117 -8.52 2.91 -16.95
CA SER A 117 -9.79 3.46 -17.41
C SER A 117 -10.29 2.81 -18.71
N GLU A 118 -11.61 2.66 -18.79
CA GLU A 118 -12.32 2.13 -19.96
C GLU A 118 -12.64 3.24 -20.98
N LEU A 119 -12.71 4.50 -20.53
CA LEU A 119 -13.08 5.66 -21.33
C LEU A 119 -11.88 6.38 -21.97
N ASN A 120 -10.70 6.25 -21.36
CA ASN A 120 -9.52 7.07 -21.65
C ASN A 120 -8.24 6.23 -21.74
N PRO A 121 -7.36 6.48 -22.73
CA PRO A 121 -6.11 5.74 -22.89
C PRO A 121 -5.08 6.13 -21.83
N TRP A 122 -4.20 5.19 -21.50
CA TRP A 122 -3.05 5.41 -20.61
C TRP A 122 -2.19 6.61 -21.04
N SER A 123 -1.83 7.44 -20.06
CA SER A 123 -1.09 8.68 -20.23
C SER A 123 0.31 8.46 -20.78
N ARG A 124 0.62 9.24 -21.83
CA ARG A 124 1.97 9.32 -22.42
C ARG A 124 3.03 9.86 -21.44
N TYR A 125 2.61 10.40 -20.29
CA TYR A 125 3.51 10.85 -19.23
C TYR A 125 3.91 9.73 -18.26
N MET A 126 3.19 8.59 -18.25
CA MET A 126 3.61 7.36 -17.55
C MET A 126 4.78 6.68 -18.29
N THR A 127 4.50 6.11 -19.46
CA THR A 127 5.41 5.21 -20.21
C THR A 127 6.15 5.90 -21.35
N GLY A 128 5.69 7.06 -21.78
CA GLY A 128 6.22 7.80 -22.92
C GLY A 128 5.42 7.65 -24.23
N ILE A 129 4.46 6.73 -24.28
CA ILE A 129 3.59 6.48 -25.43
C ILE A 129 2.14 6.41 -24.91
N GLU A 130 1.19 7.04 -25.59
CA GLU A 130 -0.22 7.01 -25.18
C GLU A 130 -0.85 5.63 -25.44
N GLY A 131 -1.74 5.19 -24.55
CA GLY A 131 -2.40 3.88 -24.60
C GLY A 131 -1.54 2.71 -24.12
N VAL A 132 -0.24 2.91 -23.90
CA VAL A 132 0.66 1.87 -23.38
C VAL A 132 0.58 1.84 -21.85
N SER A 133 -0.06 0.79 -21.31
CA SER A 133 -0.16 0.53 -19.88
C SER A 133 1.23 0.42 -19.21
N PRO A 134 1.40 0.93 -17.97
CA PRO A 134 2.59 0.72 -17.16
C PRO A 134 2.65 -0.68 -16.52
N GLY A 135 1.60 -1.51 -16.68
CA GLY A 135 1.51 -2.88 -16.15
C GLY A 135 0.79 -3.04 -14.80
N TRP A 136 0.31 -1.95 -14.22
CA TRP A 136 -0.41 -1.89 -12.93
C TRP A 136 -1.20 -0.57 -12.83
N ASP A 137 -2.22 -0.49 -11.96
CA ASP A 137 -2.88 0.78 -11.66
C ASP A 137 -2.23 1.44 -10.43
N PRO A 138 -1.64 2.65 -10.55
CA PRO A 138 -1.06 3.35 -9.42
C PRO A 138 -2.10 4.00 -8.48
N LEU A 139 -3.31 4.31 -8.97
CA LEU A 139 -4.21 5.23 -8.26
C LEU A 139 -4.76 4.68 -6.93
N PRO A 140 -5.19 3.41 -6.80
CA PRO A 140 -5.65 2.86 -5.51
C PRO A 140 -4.56 2.92 -4.42
N TRP A 141 -3.33 2.54 -4.79
CA TRP A 141 -2.19 2.54 -3.86
C TRP A 141 -1.76 3.96 -3.48
N MET A 142 -1.84 4.92 -4.42
CA MET A 142 -1.55 6.33 -4.14
C MET A 142 -2.53 6.94 -3.14
N ILE A 143 -3.82 6.60 -3.25
CA ILE A 143 -4.88 7.03 -2.33
C ILE A 143 -4.64 6.44 -0.94
N GLN A 144 -4.49 5.12 -0.84
CA GLN A 144 -4.24 4.42 0.42
C GLN A 144 -3.00 4.95 1.17
N GLU A 145 -1.91 5.27 0.47
CA GLU A 145 -0.73 5.85 1.12
C GLU A 145 -0.92 7.32 1.55
N ALA A 146 -1.79 8.09 0.89
CA ALA A 146 -2.14 9.43 1.34
C ALA A 146 -3.03 9.38 2.60
N HIS A 147 -4.06 8.53 2.59
CA HIS A 147 -4.97 8.33 3.72
C HIS A 147 -4.28 7.86 5.00
N LYS A 148 -3.30 6.94 4.91
CA LYS A 148 -2.43 6.51 6.04
C LYS A 148 -1.62 7.65 6.71
N ARG A 149 -1.66 8.86 6.16
CA ARG A 149 -0.98 10.07 6.65
C ARG A 149 -1.95 11.24 6.88
N GLY A 150 -3.26 10.98 6.85
CA GLY A 150 -4.29 12.01 6.97
C GLY A 150 -4.42 12.95 5.77
N ILE A 151 -3.80 12.62 4.63
CA ILE A 151 -3.77 13.48 3.44
C ILE A 151 -4.95 13.12 2.53
N GLU A 152 -5.88 14.06 2.32
CA GLU A 152 -6.97 13.91 1.35
C GLU A 152 -6.42 13.87 -0.09
N PHE A 153 -6.94 12.96 -0.91
CA PHE A 153 -6.55 12.79 -2.32
C PHE A 153 -7.57 13.46 -3.25
N HIS A 154 -7.20 14.61 -3.82
CA HIS A 154 -8.01 15.33 -4.80
C HIS A 154 -7.53 15.00 -6.23
N ALA A 155 -8.34 14.23 -6.95
CA ALA A 155 -8.13 13.87 -8.35
C ALA A 155 -8.32 15.09 -9.27
N TRP A 156 -7.23 15.59 -9.84
CA TRP A 156 -7.24 16.74 -10.76
C TRP A 156 -7.33 16.30 -12.22
N PHE A 157 -8.38 16.80 -12.88
CA PHE A 157 -8.66 16.62 -14.30
C PHE A 157 -8.49 17.93 -15.04
N ASN A 158 -7.90 17.86 -16.24
CA ASN A 158 -8.16 18.86 -17.26
C ASN A 158 -9.33 18.39 -18.15
N PRO A 159 -10.45 19.14 -18.23
CA PRO A 159 -11.65 18.65 -18.90
C PRO A 159 -11.52 18.58 -20.43
N TYR A 160 -11.04 19.65 -21.09
CA TYR A 160 -11.15 19.79 -22.55
C TYR A 160 -9.82 19.64 -23.33
N ARG A 161 -8.64 19.73 -22.71
CA ARG A 161 -7.35 19.74 -23.44
C ARG A 161 -7.07 18.41 -24.14
N VAL A 162 -6.82 18.47 -25.44
CA VAL A 162 -6.44 17.33 -26.29
C VAL A 162 -5.32 17.73 -27.25
N PHE A 163 -4.83 16.79 -28.07
CA PHE A 163 -3.94 17.08 -29.21
C PHE A 163 -3.92 15.89 -30.17
N VAL A 164 -4.40 16.07 -31.40
CA VAL A 164 -4.73 14.96 -32.30
C VAL A 164 -3.52 14.19 -32.86
N GLU A 165 -2.32 14.76 -32.79
CA GLU A 165 -1.12 14.15 -33.36
C GLU A 165 -0.53 13.09 -32.40
N GLY A 166 -0.53 11.84 -32.87
CA GLY A 166 0.00 10.71 -32.11
C GLY A 166 -0.84 10.35 -30.89
N LEU A 167 -2.17 10.41 -30.99
CA LEU A 167 -3.11 9.80 -30.05
C LEU A 167 -3.12 8.27 -30.18
N SER A 168 -3.57 7.57 -29.13
CA SER A 168 -3.99 6.18 -29.23
C SER A 168 -5.21 6.05 -30.17
N PRO A 169 -5.35 4.98 -30.98
CA PRO A 169 -6.58 4.69 -31.72
C PRO A 169 -7.82 4.59 -30.82
N ASP A 170 -7.62 4.29 -29.52
CA ASP A 170 -8.70 4.22 -28.55
C ASP A 170 -9.10 5.55 -27.92
N ASN A 171 -8.34 6.61 -28.16
CA ASN A 171 -8.64 7.95 -27.66
C ASN A 171 -9.97 8.49 -28.24
N PHE A 172 -10.79 9.15 -27.41
CA PHE A 172 -12.08 9.70 -27.83
C PHE A 172 -11.96 10.73 -28.96
N ALA A 173 -10.93 11.58 -28.99
CA ALA A 173 -10.65 12.50 -30.10
C ALA A 173 -10.04 11.84 -31.34
N ALA A 174 -9.49 10.62 -31.23
CA ALA A 174 -9.08 9.82 -32.38
C ALA A 174 -10.29 9.11 -33.03
N LYS A 175 -11.27 8.71 -32.20
CA LYS A 175 -12.57 8.17 -32.62
C LYS A 175 -13.49 9.26 -33.19
N HIS A 176 -13.45 10.47 -32.61
CA HIS A 176 -14.27 11.63 -32.97
C HIS A 176 -13.42 12.90 -33.26
N PRO A 177 -12.64 12.92 -34.35
CA PRO A 177 -11.84 14.08 -34.74
C PRO A 177 -12.69 15.33 -35.06
N GLU A 178 -13.97 15.14 -35.38
CA GLU A 178 -14.97 16.20 -35.55
C GLU A 178 -15.34 16.93 -34.24
N TYR A 179 -15.08 16.33 -33.07
CA TYR A 179 -15.36 16.94 -31.77
C TYR A 179 -14.24 17.86 -31.27
N VAL A 180 -13.20 18.13 -32.07
CA VAL A 180 -12.00 18.91 -31.68
C VAL A 180 -11.98 20.31 -32.31
N LEU A 181 -11.96 21.34 -31.46
CA LEU A 181 -11.70 22.72 -31.86
C LEU A 181 -10.19 22.98 -31.98
N ARG A 182 -9.77 23.53 -33.13
CA ARG A 182 -8.39 23.98 -33.37
C ARG A 182 -8.28 25.50 -33.23
N HIS A 183 -7.58 25.95 -32.19
CA HIS A 183 -7.33 27.38 -32.00
C HIS A 183 -6.21 27.88 -32.92
N SER A 184 -6.24 29.18 -33.27
CA SER A 184 -5.26 29.83 -34.15
C SER A 184 -3.81 29.83 -33.64
N THR A 185 -3.60 29.52 -32.35
CA THR A 185 -2.26 29.34 -31.75
C THR A 185 -1.68 27.93 -31.94
N GLY A 186 -2.44 26.99 -32.51
CA GLY A 186 -2.08 25.57 -32.58
C GLY A 186 -2.49 24.75 -31.34
N ASN A 187 -3.17 25.36 -30.36
CA ASN A 187 -3.78 24.64 -29.25
C ASN A 187 -5.08 23.93 -29.70
N GLU A 188 -5.36 22.76 -29.14
CA GLU A 188 -6.55 21.97 -29.42
C GLU A 188 -7.32 21.65 -28.14
N ILE A 189 -8.65 21.71 -28.20
CA ILE A 189 -9.56 21.29 -27.14
C ILE A 189 -10.74 20.52 -27.74
N PHE A 190 -11.43 19.69 -26.95
CA PHE A 190 -12.78 19.28 -27.32
C PHE A 190 -13.72 20.49 -27.41
N ASN A 191 -14.72 20.44 -28.29
CA ASN A 191 -15.74 21.46 -28.40
C ASN A 191 -16.73 21.37 -27.21
N PRO A 192 -16.76 22.33 -26.26
CA PRO A 192 -17.67 22.24 -25.13
C PRO A 192 -19.14 22.34 -25.54
N GLY A 193 -19.44 22.82 -26.76
CA GLY A 193 -20.79 22.96 -27.30
C GLY A 193 -21.42 21.69 -27.88
N ILE A 194 -20.74 20.54 -27.80
CA ILE A 194 -21.26 19.25 -28.28
C ILE A 194 -21.74 18.42 -27.08
N PRO A 195 -23.02 17.99 -27.01
CA PRO A 195 -23.54 17.21 -25.87
C PRO A 195 -22.75 15.94 -25.56
N ASP A 196 -22.32 15.19 -26.57
CA ASP A 196 -21.51 13.98 -26.40
C ASP A 196 -20.16 14.25 -25.70
N VAL A 197 -19.55 15.41 -25.97
CA VAL A 197 -18.33 15.87 -25.28
C VAL A 197 -18.63 16.19 -23.82
N GLN A 198 -19.74 16.89 -23.56
CA GLN A 198 -20.16 17.24 -22.20
C GLN A 198 -20.37 15.96 -21.37
N GLN A 199 -21.09 14.99 -21.92
CA GLN A 199 -21.36 13.70 -21.27
C GLN A 199 -20.08 12.90 -21.05
N PHE A 200 -19.21 12.75 -22.06
CA PHE A 200 -17.94 12.03 -21.95
C PHE A 200 -17.01 12.59 -20.85
N ILE A 201 -17.02 13.91 -20.63
CA ILE A 201 -16.25 14.54 -19.54
C ILE A 201 -16.89 14.23 -18.18
N ILE A 202 -18.22 14.27 -18.05
CA ILE A 202 -18.94 13.86 -16.83
C ILE A 202 -18.66 12.39 -16.53
N ASP A 203 -18.85 11.50 -17.50
CA ASP A 203 -18.63 10.05 -17.37
C ASP A 203 -17.19 9.72 -16.97
N THR A 204 -16.20 10.45 -17.50
CA THR A 204 -14.78 10.32 -17.10
C THR A 204 -14.54 10.66 -15.63
N VAL A 205 -15.26 11.64 -15.07
CA VAL A 205 -15.18 11.97 -13.64
C VAL A 205 -15.95 10.93 -12.82
N MET A 206 -17.12 10.49 -13.28
CA MET A 206 -17.92 9.46 -12.62
C MET A 206 -17.17 8.12 -12.56
N GLU A 207 -16.42 7.74 -13.59
CA GLU A 207 -15.57 6.54 -13.59
C GLU A 207 -14.62 6.55 -12.38
N VAL A 208 -13.91 7.66 -12.16
CA VAL A 208 -12.96 7.77 -11.05
C VAL A 208 -13.67 7.82 -9.70
N ALA A 209 -14.75 8.60 -9.58
CA ALA A 209 -15.51 8.75 -8.34
C ALA A 209 -16.20 7.44 -7.89
N ASN A 210 -16.53 6.55 -8.82
CA ASN A 210 -17.01 5.19 -8.51
C ASN A 210 -15.85 4.24 -8.19
N LYS A 211 -14.84 4.13 -9.07
CA LYS A 211 -13.77 3.12 -8.98
C LYS A 211 -12.78 3.32 -7.82
N TYR A 212 -12.62 4.55 -7.34
CA TYR A 212 -11.60 4.89 -6.34
C TYR A 212 -12.18 5.66 -5.15
N ASP A 213 -11.47 5.63 -4.03
CA ASP A 213 -11.85 6.34 -2.81
C ASP A 213 -11.18 7.72 -2.76
N ILE A 214 -11.54 8.57 -3.72
CA ILE A 214 -11.02 9.95 -3.81
C ILE A 214 -11.78 10.87 -2.86
N ASP A 215 -11.07 11.69 -2.10
CA ASP A 215 -11.70 12.74 -1.29
C ASP A 215 -12.28 13.85 -2.16
N GLY A 216 -11.71 14.13 -3.33
CA GLY A 216 -12.20 15.23 -4.16
C GLY A 216 -11.90 15.14 -5.64
N VAL A 217 -12.68 15.89 -6.41
CA VAL A 217 -12.52 16.16 -7.83
C VAL A 217 -12.09 17.62 -8.00
N HIS A 218 -11.08 17.85 -8.82
CA HIS A 218 -10.54 19.19 -9.07
C HIS A 218 -10.40 19.49 -10.56
N PHE A 219 -10.89 20.64 -11.04
CA PHE A 219 -10.60 21.17 -12.38
C PHE A 219 -9.64 22.37 -12.31
N ASP A 220 -8.75 22.50 -13.30
CA ASP A 220 -7.89 23.69 -13.50
C ASP A 220 -8.58 24.79 -14.34
N ASP A 221 -7.81 25.81 -14.73
CA ASP A 221 -8.28 27.04 -15.36
C ASP A 221 -8.67 26.92 -16.85
N TYR A 222 -8.61 25.72 -17.44
CA TYR A 222 -8.67 25.51 -18.89
C TYR A 222 -10.07 25.14 -19.37
N PHE A 223 -10.80 26.15 -19.86
CA PHE A 223 -12.13 26.02 -20.45
C PHE A 223 -12.05 26.19 -21.98
N TYR A 224 -12.58 27.28 -22.54
CA TYR A 224 -12.27 27.68 -23.92
C TYR A 224 -10.82 28.24 -24.06
N PRO A 225 -10.26 28.37 -25.27
CA PRO A 225 -8.86 28.76 -25.46
C PRO A 225 -8.58 30.25 -25.14
N TYR A 226 -7.43 30.52 -24.51
CA TYR A 226 -6.88 31.86 -24.25
C TYR A 226 -6.90 32.78 -25.48
N GLY A 227 -7.25 34.06 -25.26
CA GLY A 227 -7.45 35.04 -26.33
C GLY A 227 -8.81 34.92 -27.04
N GLY A 228 -9.66 33.99 -26.61
CA GLY A 228 -11.02 33.80 -27.10
C GLY A 228 -11.13 33.01 -28.41
N LEU A 229 -12.21 32.24 -28.54
CA LEU A 229 -12.48 31.46 -29.74
C LEU A 229 -13.17 32.30 -30.82
N ASN A 230 -12.58 32.36 -32.03
CA ASN A 230 -13.21 33.01 -33.19
C ASN A 230 -14.57 32.34 -33.51
N PRO A 231 -15.69 33.09 -33.58
CA PRO A 231 -17.06 32.55 -33.77
C PRO A 231 -17.29 31.59 -34.93
N ARG A 232 -16.39 31.52 -35.92
CA ARG A 232 -16.51 30.62 -37.07
C ARG A 232 -16.20 29.15 -36.73
N TYR A 233 -15.53 28.87 -35.62
CA TYR A 233 -15.02 27.53 -35.31
C TYR A 233 -16.06 26.63 -34.63
N ASP A 234 -17.04 27.23 -33.95
CA ASP A 234 -18.16 26.59 -33.25
C ASP A 234 -19.53 27.04 -33.82
N ALA A 235 -19.54 27.66 -35.00
CA ALA A 235 -20.72 28.24 -35.63
C ALA A 235 -21.81 27.22 -36.00
N ASN A 236 -21.42 25.96 -36.28
CA ASN A 236 -22.35 24.90 -36.66
C ASN A 236 -23.03 24.33 -35.41
N GLU A 237 -22.27 24.16 -34.35
CA GLU A 237 -22.68 23.58 -33.07
C GLU A 237 -23.54 24.59 -32.30
N TYR A 238 -23.19 25.88 -32.36
CA TYR A 238 -24.06 26.97 -31.92
C TYR A 238 -25.43 26.95 -32.63
N GLN A 239 -25.47 26.72 -33.95
CA GLN A 239 -26.73 26.62 -34.71
C GLN A 239 -27.52 25.34 -34.41
N GLN A 240 -26.87 24.25 -33.99
CA GLN A 240 -27.51 22.95 -33.74
C GLN A 240 -27.91 22.73 -32.28
N HIS A 241 -27.23 23.38 -31.33
CA HIS A 241 -27.33 23.07 -29.90
C HIS A 241 -27.71 24.28 -29.01
N ASN A 242 -27.80 25.51 -29.55
CA ASN A 242 -28.34 26.67 -28.82
C ASN A 242 -29.89 26.64 -28.71
N ASN A 243 -30.42 25.58 -28.11
CA ASN A 243 -31.87 25.37 -27.89
C ASN A 243 -32.51 26.46 -27.01
N LEU A 244 -31.69 27.17 -26.22
CA LEU A 244 -32.11 28.24 -25.31
C LEU A 244 -32.17 29.63 -25.96
N ASN A 245 -31.73 29.78 -27.22
CA ASN A 245 -31.68 31.07 -27.94
C ASN A 245 -30.81 32.14 -27.22
N LEU A 246 -29.74 31.70 -26.57
CA LEU A 246 -28.74 32.55 -25.89
C LEU A 246 -27.90 33.35 -26.91
N SER A 247 -27.14 34.34 -26.43
CA SER A 247 -26.01 34.89 -27.22
C SER A 247 -24.93 33.82 -27.43
N LEU A 248 -23.96 34.07 -28.32
CA LEU A 248 -22.84 33.14 -28.51
C LEU A 248 -22.00 33.02 -27.23
N GLU A 249 -21.74 34.15 -26.58
CA GLU A 249 -20.96 34.26 -25.37
C GLU A 249 -21.67 33.60 -24.17
N ASP A 250 -22.99 33.76 -24.06
CA ASP A 250 -23.80 33.10 -23.03
C ASP A 250 -23.97 31.61 -23.29
N TRP A 251 -24.12 31.19 -24.56
CA TRP A 251 -24.16 29.77 -24.93
C TRP A 251 -22.85 29.07 -24.59
N ARG A 252 -21.69 29.70 -24.88
CA ARG A 252 -20.37 29.17 -24.47
C ARG A 252 -20.23 29.04 -22.96
N ARG A 253 -20.71 30.03 -22.17
CA ARG A 253 -20.77 29.91 -20.70
C ARG A 253 -21.69 28.76 -20.28
N GLU A 254 -22.87 28.63 -20.87
CA GLU A 254 -23.86 27.63 -20.49
C GLU A 254 -23.45 26.19 -20.87
N ASN A 255 -22.63 26.03 -21.92
CA ASN A 255 -21.94 24.77 -22.25
C ASN A 255 -21.02 24.32 -21.10
N VAL A 256 -20.19 25.23 -20.58
CA VAL A 256 -19.30 24.96 -19.44
C VAL A 256 -20.11 24.70 -18.16
N ASN A 257 -21.13 25.53 -17.89
CA ASN A 257 -22.05 25.36 -16.77
C ASN A 257 -22.73 23.98 -16.77
N THR A 258 -23.03 23.43 -17.94
CA THR A 258 -23.68 22.12 -18.09
C THR A 258 -22.77 20.97 -17.64
N VAL A 259 -21.48 21.02 -17.96
CA VAL A 259 -20.48 20.05 -17.46
C VAL A 259 -20.33 20.16 -15.94
N ILE A 260 -20.20 21.38 -15.41
CA ILE A 260 -19.99 21.63 -13.98
C ILE A 260 -21.19 21.15 -13.15
N ARG A 261 -22.42 21.51 -13.53
CA ARG A 261 -23.63 20.95 -12.90
C ARG A 261 -23.72 19.44 -13.03
N GLY A 262 -23.36 18.88 -14.19
CA GLY A 262 -23.34 17.44 -14.41
C GLY A 262 -22.43 16.72 -13.43
N VAL A 263 -21.23 17.25 -13.20
CA VAL A 263 -20.27 16.72 -12.22
C VAL A 263 -20.78 16.88 -10.78
N LYS A 264 -21.23 18.06 -10.33
CA LYS A 264 -21.79 18.23 -8.97
C LYS A 264 -22.99 17.31 -8.73
N ASN A 265 -23.92 17.21 -9.68
CA ASN A 265 -25.09 16.34 -9.55
C ASN A 265 -24.70 14.86 -9.47
N GLY A 266 -23.77 14.40 -10.31
CA GLY A 266 -23.28 13.01 -10.30
C GLY A 266 -22.51 12.66 -9.03
N LEU A 267 -21.64 13.55 -8.55
CA LEU A 267 -20.95 13.37 -7.26
C LEU A 267 -21.92 13.39 -6.08
N THR A 268 -22.93 14.28 -6.11
CA THR A 268 -23.99 14.29 -5.09
C THR A 268 -24.76 12.97 -5.09
N GLN A 269 -25.04 12.37 -6.25
CA GLN A 269 -25.65 11.04 -6.32
C GLN A 269 -24.72 9.95 -5.74
N ILE A 270 -23.46 9.90 -6.16
CA ILE A 270 -22.46 8.93 -5.66
C ILE A 270 -22.30 9.02 -4.14
N ASN A 271 -22.20 10.23 -3.59
CA ASN A 271 -22.07 10.46 -2.15
C ASN A 271 -23.25 9.85 -1.37
N ASN A 272 -24.48 10.14 -1.81
CA ASN A 272 -25.71 9.61 -1.20
C ASN A 272 -25.89 8.09 -1.40
N GLU A 273 -25.44 7.53 -2.52
CA GLU A 273 -25.60 6.10 -2.85
C GLU A 273 -24.51 5.19 -2.25
N GLN A 274 -23.34 5.73 -1.90
CA GLN A 274 -22.15 4.95 -1.51
C GLN A 274 -21.54 5.35 -0.15
N ASN A 275 -22.21 6.21 0.62
CA ASN A 275 -21.69 6.79 1.87
C ASN A 275 -20.27 7.38 1.72
N LYS A 276 -20.11 8.22 0.68
CA LYS A 276 -18.90 9.00 0.39
C LYS A 276 -19.17 10.49 0.56
N ALA A 277 -18.12 11.28 0.76
CA ALA A 277 -18.18 12.74 0.83
C ALA A 277 -17.21 13.39 -0.18
N ILE A 278 -17.28 12.96 -1.45
CA ILE A 278 -16.40 13.47 -2.51
C ILE A 278 -16.75 14.95 -2.77
N LYS A 279 -15.75 15.83 -2.59
CA LYS A 279 -15.89 17.28 -2.79
C LYS A 279 -15.52 17.69 -4.21
N PHE A 280 -16.29 18.58 -4.85
CA PHE A 280 -15.97 19.14 -6.17
C PHE A 280 -15.42 20.57 -6.06
N GLY A 281 -14.33 20.89 -6.73
CA GLY A 281 -13.86 22.27 -6.79
C GLY A 281 -13.04 22.62 -8.02
N ILE A 282 -12.88 23.92 -8.24
CA ILE A 282 -12.31 24.46 -9.47
C ILE A 282 -11.27 25.54 -9.16
N SER A 283 -10.18 25.57 -9.91
CA SER A 283 -9.10 26.55 -9.84
C SER A 283 -9.13 27.49 -11.06
N PRO A 284 -10.05 28.50 -11.10
CA PRO A 284 -10.13 29.45 -12.21
C PRO A 284 -9.03 30.51 -12.12
N PHE A 285 -8.89 31.34 -13.16
CA PHE A 285 -8.11 32.58 -13.06
C PHE A 285 -8.58 33.44 -11.89
N GLY A 286 -7.63 34.05 -11.16
CA GLY A 286 -7.94 35.00 -10.08
C GLY A 286 -8.70 36.25 -10.54
N ILE A 287 -8.98 36.43 -11.83
CA ILE A 287 -9.86 37.46 -12.36
C ILE A 287 -10.98 36.79 -13.17
N TRP A 288 -12.20 36.87 -12.62
CA TRP A 288 -13.43 36.54 -13.36
C TRP A 288 -13.71 37.62 -14.42
N ALA A 289 -13.84 38.87 -13.98
CA ALA A 289 -13.94 40.06 -14.84
C ALA A 289 -13.42 41.32 -14.13
N ASN A 290 -12.92 42.30 -14.89
CA ASN A 290 -12.51 43.62 -14.39
C ASN A 290 -13.74 44.53 -14.11
N LYS A 291 -13.69 45.45 -13.15
CA LYS A 291 -14.79 46.43 -12.91
C LYS A 291 -15.14 47.29 -14.12
N SER A 292 -14.18 47.50 -15.02
CA SER A 292 -14.33 48.30 -16.24
C SER A 292 -15.03 47.57 -17.40
N SER A 293 -15.07 46.24 -17.38
CA SER A 293 -15.73 45.39 -18.38
C SER A 293 -17.07 44.86 -17.87
N HIS A 294 -17.15 44.51 -16.58
CA HIS A 294 -18.37 43.97 -15.96
C HIS A 294 -18.67 44.65 -14.61
N PRO A 295 -19.92 45.11 -14.34
CA PRO A 295 -20.23 45.88 -13.12
C PRO A 295 -20.05 45.10 -11.81
N LEU A 296 -20.11 43.76 -11.87
CA LEU A 296 -19.86 42.90 -10.72
C LEU A 296 -18.38 42.51 -10.54
N GLY A 297 -17.48 42.86 -11.48
CA GLY A 297 -16.07 42.47 -11.45
C GLY A 297 -15.26 43.05 -10.27
N SER A 298 -14.01 42.59 -10.15
CA SER A 298 -13.04 43.02 -9.12
C SER A 298 -12.41 44.38 -9.45
N ASN A 299 -11.76 45.03 -8.47
CA ASN A 299 -11.14 46.34 -8.64
C ASN A 299 -9.79 46.24 -9.40
N THR A 300 -9.84 45.73 -10.62
CA THR A 300 -8.66 45.45 -11.47
C THR A 300 -8.84 46.07 -12.86
N LYS A 301 -7.77 46.03 -13.68
CA LYS A 301 -7.77 46.58 -15.05
C LYS A 301 -6.90 45.78 -16.06
N GLY A 302 -6.75 44.48 -15.84
CA GLY A 302 -5.82 43.66 -16.62
C GLY A 302 -5.91 42.18 -16.27
N GLY A 303 -4.87 41.42 -16.59
CA GLY A 303 -4.91 39.95 -16.56
C GLY A 303 -5.78 39.38 -17.69
N VAL A 304 -6.11 38.10 -17.56
CA VAL A 304 -7.05 37.37 -18.44
C VAL A 304 -8.42 37.37 -17.76
N GLU A 305 -9.47 37.73 -18.49
CA GLU A 305 -10.84 37.76 -17.95
C GLU A 305 -11.56 36.45 -18.24
N SER A 306 -11.59 35.55 -17.26
CA SER A 306 -12.09 34.18 -17.46
C SER A 306 -13.58 34.11 -17.87
N TYR A 307 -14.41 35.07 -17.44
CA TYR A 307 -15.81 35.21 -17.85
C TYR A 307 -16.01 35.43 -19.36
N SER A 308 -15.09 36.17 -20.00
CA SER A 308 -15.23 36.64 -21.39
C SER A 308 -14.27 36.02 -22.39
N GLU A 309 -13.08 35.60 -21.97
CA GLU A 309 -12.09 34.93 -22.85
C GLU A 309 -12.23 33.41 -22.83
N LEU A 310 -12.39 32.83 -21.64
CA LEU A 310 -12.47 31.38 -21.43
C LEU A 310 -13.92 30.88 -21.25
N PHE A 311 -14.90 31.79 -21.16
CA PHE A 311 -16.31 31.53 -20.89
C PHE A 311 -16.55 30.73 -19.60
N ALA A 312 -15.71 30.98 -18.60
CA ALA A 312 -15.76 30.39 -17.27
C ALA A 312 -16.50 31.33 -16.31
N ASP A 313 -17.75 31.02 -15.98
CA ASP A 313 -18.63 31.88 -15.18
C ASP A 313 -18.56 31.55 -13.67
N SER A 314 -17.37 31.63 -13.10
CA SER A 314 -17.09 31.28 -11.70
C SER A 314 -17.93 32.05 -10.66
N TYR A 315 -18.35 33.29 -10.95
CA TYR A 315 -19.33 34.01 -10.14
C TYR A 315 -20.65 33.22 -9.99
N LYS A 316 -21.16 32.68 -11.10
CA LYS A 316 -22.38 31.87 -11.14
C LYS A 316 -22.19 30.52 -10.46
N TRP A 317 -21.02 29.89 -10.60
CA TRP A 317 -20.73 28.59 -9.98
C TRP A 317 -20.73 28.68 -8.44
N VAL A 318 -20.22 29.79 -7.89
CA VAL A 318 -20.31 30.09 -6.45
C VAL A 318 -21.75 30.41 -6.04
N LYS A 319 -22.39 31.41 -6.65
CA LYS A 319 -23.73 31.87 -6.22
C LYS A 319 -24.89 30.92 -6.54
N GLU A 320 -24.65 29.83 -7.26
CA GLU A 320 -25.61 28.72 -7.45
C GLU A 320 -25.10 27.40 -6.84
N GLU A 321 -23.97 27.44 -6.11
CA GLU A 321 -23.39 26.33 -5.32
C GLU A 321 -23.15 25.03 -6.13
N TRP A 322 -22.73 25.18 -7.39
CA TRP A 322 -22.38 24.06 -8.29
C TRP A 322 -20.97 23.51 -8.07
N ILE A 323 -20.29 23.99 -7.03
CA ILE A 323 -18.95 23.60 -6.57
C ILE A 323 -18.93 23.73 -5.04
N ASP A 324 -18.07 22.95 -4.39
CA ASP A 324 -17.95 22.83 -2.93
C ASP A 324 -16.74 23.63 -2.41
N TYR A 325 -15.78 23.87 -3.29
CA TYR A 325 -14.72 24.85 -3.07
C TYR A 325 -14.26 25.54 -4.36
N ILE A 326 -13.70 26.74 -4.21
CA ILE A 326 -13.10 27.50 -5.30
C ILE A 326 -11.69 27.94 -4.94
N VAL A 327 -10.78 27.82 -5.92
CA VAL A 327 -9.34 28.09 -5.75
C VAL A 327 -8.85 29.13 -6.77
N PRO A 328 -9.27 30.40 -6.68
CA PRO A 328 -8.80 31.42 -7.60
C PRO A 328 -7.28 31.48 -7.66
N GLN A 329 -6.74 31.41 -8.87
CA GLN A 329 -5.31 31.54 -9.17
C GLN A 329 -4.88 33.00 -9.00
N SER A 330 -4.79 33.43 -7.75
CA SER A 330 -4.38 34.77 -7.29
C SER A 330 -2.87 34.95 -7.41
N TYR A 331 -2.33 34.62 -8.58
CA TYR A 331 -0.90 34.57 -8.90
C TYR A 331 -0.30 35.96 -9.13
N PHE A 332 -0.70 36.93 -8.32
CA PHE A 332 -0.32 38.34 -8.35
C PHE A 332 0.49 38.69 -7.10
N GLU A 333 1.21 39.80 -7.14
CA GLU A 333 1.86 40.40 -5.98
C GLU A 333 0.94 41.47 -5.36
N PHE A 334 1.22 41.85 -4.11
CA PHE A 334 0.66 43.07 -3.54
C PHE A 334 1.01 44.33 -4.35
N THR A 335 2.06 44.28 -5.17
CA THR A 335 2.55 45.41 -5.98
C THR A 335 2.13 45.37 -7.45
N THR A 336 1.35 44.38 -7.91
CA THR A 336 0.93 44.25 -9.31
C THR A 336 -0.03 45.38 -9.74
N SER A 337 0.49 46.43 -10.39
CA SER A 337 -0.23 47.70 -10.69
C SER A 337 -1.53 47.64 -11.54
N SER A 338 -1.93 46.46 -12.02
CA SER A 338 -3.17 46.20 -12.75
C SER A 338 -4.16 45.28 -12.02
N ALA A 339 -3.68 44.51 -11.03
CA ALA A 339 -4.46 43.58 -10.22
C ALA A 339 -3.66 43.22 -8.95
N PRO A 340 -3.58 44.12 -7.95
CA PRO A 340 -2.90 43.83 -6.70
C PRO A 340 -3.57 42.67 -5.98
N TYR A 341 -2.79 41.87 -5.24
CA TYR A 341 -3.30 40.70 -4.51
C TYR A 341 -4.53 41.04 -3.63
N ALA A 342 -4.49 42.16 -2.89
CA ALA A 342 -5.62 42.63 -2.06
C ALA A 342 -6.92 42.87 -2.86
N ASP A 343 -6.87 43.64 -3.96
CA ASP A 343 -8.04 43.91 -4.81
C ASP A 343 -8.64 42.66 -5.50
N VAL A 344 -7.86 41.58 -5.55
CA VAL A 344 -8.30 40.26 -6.03
C VAL A 344 -8.92 39.46 -4.90
N ILE A 345 -8.24 39.31 -3.77
CA ILE A 345 -8.69 38.49 -2.64
C ILE A 345 -9.97 39.04 -1.98
N ASP A 346 -10.04 40.35 -1.73
CA ASP A 346 -11.25 40.99 -1.18
C ASP A 346 -12.49 40.65 -2.02
N TRP A 347 -12.35 40.66 -3.35
CA TRP A 347 -13.44 40.36 -4.27
C TRP A 347 -13.86 38.89 -4.26
N TRP A 348 -12.93 37.97 -4.01
CA TRP A 348 -13.27 36.55 -3.87
C TRP A 348 -13.95 36.26 -2.54
N ALA A 349 -13.55 36.91 -1.45
CA ALA A 349 -14.25 36.86 -0.16
C ALA A 349 -15.69 37.43 -0.29
N ASP A 350 -15.85 38.64 -0.85
CA ASP A 350 -17.15 39.25 -1.20
C ASP A 350 -18.04 38.33 -2.07
N LEU A 351 -17.44 37.41 -2.84
CA LEU A 351 -18.15 36.47 -3.70
C LEU A 351 -18.60 35.20 -2.97
N VAL A 352 -17.84 34.66 -2.02
CA VAL A 352 -18.29 33.48 -1.25
C VAL A 352 -19.14 33.85 -0.03
N ASP A 353 -19.13 35.11 0.45
CA ASP A 353 -20.02 35.57 1.53
C ASP A 353 -21.49 35.19 1.27
N GLY A 354 -22.12 34.62 2.29
CA GLY A 354 -23.49 34.11 2.24
C GLY A 354 -23.69 32.85 1.38
N THR A 355 -22.65 32.07 1.10
CA THR A 355 -22.71 30.73 0.47
C THR A 355 -21.96 29.69 1.30
N ASP A 356 -22.24 28.41 1.09
CA ASP A 356 -21.52 27.29 1.71
C ASP A 356 -20.32 26.79 0.86
N VAL A 357 -19.83 27.61 -0.08
CA VAL A 357 -18.67 27.31 -0.95
C VAL A 357 -17.37 27.76 -0.29
N ASN A 358 -16.48 26.82 0.04
CA ASN A 358 -15.20 27.14 0.67
C ASN A 358 -14.23 27.88 -0.29
N LEU A 359 -13.58 28.96 0.17
CA LEU A 359 -12.60 29.72 -0.61
C LEU A 359 -11.16 29.39 -0.16
N TYR A 360 -10.31 28.95 -1.10
CA TYR A 360 -8.89 28.73 -0.88
C TYR A 360 -8.04 29.60 -1.81
N THR A 361 -6.93 30.15 -1.33
CA THR A 361 -6.08 31.02 -2.16
C THR A 361 -5.08 30.24 -3.00
N GLY A 362 -5.09 30.42 -4.32
CA GLY A 362 -4.10 29.84 -5.23
C GLY A 362 -2.76 30.56 -5.11
N GLN A 363 -1.76 29.93 -4.48
CA GLN A 363 -0.48 30.56 -4.13
C GLN A 363 0.64 30.23 -5.14
N SER A 364 1.14 31.25 -5.84
CA SER A 364 2.08 31.11 -6.96
C SER A 364 3.56 30.96 -6.56
N ILE A 365 3.89 29.99 -5.69
CA ILE A 365 5.27 29.81 -5.18
C ILE A 365 6.31 29.51 -6.28
N TYR A 366 5.87 29.10 -7.48
CA TYR A 366 6.73 28.99 -8.65
C TYR A 366 7.35 30.33 -9.11
N ARG A 367 6.71 31.46 -8.81
CA ARG A 367 7.08 32.79 -9.35
C ARG A 367 8.36 33.38 -8.76
N TYR A 368 8.82 32.86 -7.63
CA TYR A 368 10.20 33.07 -7.13
C TYR A 368 11.31 32.69 -8.15
N LYS A 369 10.98 31.87 -9.17
CA LYS A 369 11.91 31.41 -10.24
C LYS A 369 11.62 32.01 -11.62
N GLU A 370 10.40 32.51 -11.85
CA GLU A 370 9.82 32.75 -13.17
C GLU A 370 10.64 33.71 -14.05
N ASN A 371 11.27 34.71 -13.42
CA ASN A 371 12.13 35.70 -14.09
C ASN A 371 13.61 35.58 -13.68
N GLY A 372 14.04 34.36 -13.30
CA GLY A 372 15.31 34.11 -12.64
C GLY A 372 15.19 34.17 -11.10
N TRP A 373 16.25 33.75 -10.41
CA TRP A 373 16.26 33.71 -8.95
C TRP A 373 16.54 35.09 -8.32
N ASN A 374 15.66 35.52 -7.42
CA ASN A 374 15.69 36.84 -6.76
C ASN A 374 15.56 38.04 -7.72
N THR A 375 15.00 37.84 -8.91
CA THR A 375 14.84 38.86 -9.94
C THR A 375 13.39 38.95 -10.41
N GLY A 376 12.85 40.16 -10.48
CA GLY A 376 11.42 40.41 -10.72
C GLY A 376 10.64 40.67 -9.43
N PRO A 377 9.30 40.64 -9.48
CA PRO A 377 8.47 41.17 -8.39
C PRO A 377 8.37 40.25 -7.15
N TRP A 378 8.55 38.93 -7.27
CA TRP A 378 8.73 38.01 -6.12
C TRP A 378 10.15 38.10 -5.49
N ALA A 379 10.68 39.33 -5.41
CA ALA A 379 11.99 39.63 -4.80
C ALA A 379 11.92 39.93 -3.29
N ASP A 380 10.73 40.11 -2.72
CA ASP A 380 10.56 40.10 -1.26
C ASP A 380 10.56 38.64 -0.75
N PRO A 381 11.46 38.24 0.17
CA PRO A 381 11.34 36.96 0.86
C PRO A 381 9.99 36.80 1.57
N LYS A 382 9.35 37.90 2.00
CA LYS A 382 8.09 37.89 2.74
C LYS A 382 6.82 37.80 1.91
N GLU A 383 6.86 37.89 0.56
CA GLU A 383 5.62 38.02 -0.23
C GLU A 383 4.60 36.93 0.11
N LEU A 384 5.03 35.66 0.17
CA LEU A 384 4.18 34.54 0.61
C LEU A 384 3.65 34.67 2.05
N SER A 385 4.48 35.13 3.00
CA SER A 385 4.00 35.32 4.39
C SER A 385 3.11 36.56 4.55
N ASN A 386 3.24 37.54 3.65
CA ASN A 386 2.32 38.68 3.58
C ASN A 386 0.97 38.23 3.01
N HIS A 387 0.95 37.33 2.01
CA HIS A 387 -0.28 36.74 1.48
C HIS A 387 -1.05 36.02 2.60
N LEU A 388 -0.42 35.07 3.29
CA LEU A 388 -1.09 34.28 4.34
C LEU A 388 -1.53 35.13 5.55
N LEU A 389 -0.78 36.18 5.91
CA LEU A 389 -1.23 37.15 6.92
C LEU A 389 -2.45 37.95 6.44
N TYR A 390 -2.51 38.33 5.16
CA TYR A 390 -3.66 39.04 4.60
C TYR A 390 -4.89 38.14 4.53
N ASP A 391 -4.72 36.93 3.99
CA ASP A 391 -5.75 35.90 3.89
C ASP A 391 -6.43 35.67 5.26
N SER A 392 -5.63 35.61 6.34
CA SER A 392 -6.13 35.46 7.74
C SER A 392 -7.01 36.60 8.29
N LYS A 393 -7.29 37.65 7.49
CA LYS A 393 -8.26 38.70 7.82
C LYS A 393 -9.70 38.39 7.41
N HIS A 394 -9.87 37.39 6.55
CA HIS A 394 -11.14 37.01 5.93
C HIS A 394 -11.55 35.66 6.56
N GLU A 395 -12.71 35.62 7.23
CA GLU A 395 -13.22 34.37 7.82
C GLU A 395 -13.73 33.40 6.74
N GLU A 396 -13.95 33.92 5.54
CA GLU A 396 -14.30 33.21 4.32
C GLU A 396 -13.14 32.39 3.74
N ILE A 397 -11.88 32.76 4.02
CA ILE A 397 -10.69 32.10 3.46
C ILE A 397 -10.21 30.99 4.39
N THR A 398 -10.63 29.77 4.09
CA THR A 398 -10.39 28.59 4.92
C THR A 398 -9.18 27.75 4.47
N GLY A 399 -8.30 28.29 3.62
CA GLY A 399 -7.02 27.67 3.28
C GLY A 399 -6.29 28.22 2.04
N SER A 400 -5.28 27.49 1.59
CA SER A 400 -4.40 27.82 0.46
C SER A 400 -4.02 26.58 -0.35
N VAL A 401 -3.76 26.76 -1.65
CA VAL A 401 -3.24 25.70 -2.52
C VAL A 401 -1.99 26.18 -3.26
N TYR A 402 -0.88 25.47 -3.11
CA TYR A 402 0.42 25.91 -3.62
C TYR A 402 0.70 25.39 -5.02
N PHE A 403 0.93 26.28 -5.99
CA PHE A 403 1.44 25.93 -7.32
C PHE A 403 2.96 26.12 -7.37
N ARG A 404 3.77 25.06 -7.25
CA ARG A 404 3.41 23.62 -7.16
C ARG A 404 4.47 22.82 -6.41
N TYR A 405 4.23 21.53 -6.16
CA TYR A 405 5.08 20.64 -5.35
C TYR A 405 6.58 20.74 -5.61
N GLN A 406 7.06 20.85 -6.86
CA GLN A 406 8.50 21.00 -7.14
C GLN A 406 9.16 22.20 -6.43
N TYR A 407 8.40 23.23 -6.04
CA TYR A 407 8.88 24.43 -5.37
C TYR A 407 8.94 24.34 -3.85
N LEU A 408 8.31 23.32 -3.23
CA LEU A 408 8.50 23.00 -1.80
C LEU A 408 9.85 22.30 -1.53
N LYS A 409 10.46 21.72 -2.57
CA LYS A 409 11.72 20.95 -2.51
C LYS A 409 12.98 21.77 -2.81
N TYR A 410 12.85 22.97 -3.37
CA TYR A 410 14.03 23.77 -3.75
C TYR A 410 14.71 24.37 -2.52
N THR A 411 15.97 23.99 -2.29
CA THR A 411 16.82 24.46 -1.17
C THR A 411 17.52 25.80 -1.43
N SER A 412 17.19 26.46 -2.53
CA SER A 412 17.66 27.81 -2.90
C SER A 412 16.71 28.43 -3.92
N PRO A 413 16.61 29.76 -4.03
CA PRO A 413 17.37 30.79 -3.31
C PRO A 413 16.74 31.15 -1.94
N PHE A 414 17.40 32.05 -1.22
CA PHE A 414 16.96 32.52 0.11
C PHE A 414 15.51 32.98 0.17
N ASN A 415 15.02 33.71 -0.85
CA ASN A 415 13.64 34.21 -0.85
C ASN A 415 12.61 33.07 -0.78
N LEU A 416 12.79 32.04 -1.59
CA LEU A 416 11.93 30.86 -1.61
C LEU A 416 12.07 30.06 -0.31
N THR A 417 13.30 29.84 0.19
CA THR A 417 13.50 29.07 1.43
C THR A 417 13.07 29.82 2.69
N TYR A 418 13.05 31.16 2.67
CA TYR A 418 12.41 31.96 3.72
C TYR A 418 10.89 31.77 3.69
N GLY A 419 10.24 31.88 2.52
CA GLY A 419 8.81 31.61 2.36
C GLY A 419 8.41 30.21 2.83
N GLN A 420 9.15 29.17 2.40
CA GLN A 420 9.00 27.78 2.88
C GLN A 420 9.17 27.67 4.40
N SER A 421 10.14 28.37 4.98
CA SER A 421 10.43 28.34 6.42
C SER A 421 9.33 29.03 7.23
N MET A 422 8.77 30.14 6.74
CA MET A 422 7.59 30.77 7.35
C MET A 422 6.36 29.85 7.23
N LEU A 423 6.14 29.25 6.06
CA LEU A 423 5.03 28.32 5.81
C LEU A 423 5.01 27.19 6.83
N ARG A 424 6.07 26.37 6.89
CA ARG A 424 6.16 25.23 7.81
C ARG A 424 6.22 25.63 9.29
N ASN A 425 7.13 26.55 9.64
CA ASN A 425 7.49 26.75 11.06
C ASN A 425 6.66 27.84 11.76
N TYR A 426 5.83 28.59 11.03
CA TYR A 426 5.01 29.67 11.60
C TYR A 426 3.52 29.54 11.30
N PHE A 427 3.12 29.33 10.03
CA PHE A 427 1.70 29.19 9.66
C PHE A 427 1.21 27.76 9.91
N PHE A 428 1.76 26.77 9.22
CA PHE A 428 1.38 25.36 9.34
C PHE A 428 2.02 24.67 10.57
N LYS A 429 2.20 25.42 11.65
CA LYS A 429 2.90 24.98 12.87
C LYS A 429 2.21 23.80 13.56
N TYR A 430 0.89 23.78 13.54
CA TYR A 430 0.05 22.72 14.10
C TYR A 430 -0.50 21.87 12.95
N GLU A 431 -0.59 20.55 13.15
CA GLU A 431 -1.36 19.68 12.25
C GLU A 431 -2.85 19.99 12.38
N VAL A 432 -3.60 19.86 11.29
CA VAL A 432 -5.04 20.16 11.19
C VAL A 432 -5.68 19.33 10.08
N LEU A 433 -6.96 19.02 10.22
CA LEU A 433 -7.81 18.51 9.14
C LEU A 433 -8.17 19.62 8.13
N PRO A 434 -8.63 19.28 6.92
CA PRO A 434 -9.28 20.22 6.01
C PRO A 434 -10.62 20.73 6.58
N PRO A 435 -11.17 21.85 6.05
CA PRO A 435 -12.45 22.41 6.50
C PRO A 435 -13.64 21.48 6.26
N ALA A 436 -14.69 21.69 7.04
CA ALA A 436 -16.00 21.09 6.84
C ALA A 436 -16.64 21.54 5.50
N TYR A 437 -17.40 20.66 4.86
CA TYR A 437 -18.08 20.91 3.58
C TYR A 437 -19.60 20.80 3.72
N LYS A 438 -20.23 21.87 4.20
CA LYS A 438 -21.68 21.94 4.49
C LYS A 438 -22.57 21.65 3.28
N ASN A 439 -22.12 21.97 2.07
CA ASN A 439 -22.86 21.68 0.83
C ASN A 439 -22.59 20.26 0.27
N VAL A 440 -21.89 19.42 1.05
CA VAL A 440 -21.67 17.98 0.83
C VAL A 440 -22.39 17.18 1.92
N ASP A 441 -22.19 17.50 3.21
CA ASP A 441 -23.01 17.00 4.32
C ASP A 441 -23.21 18.09 5.40
N THR A 442 -24.39 18.10 6.01
CA THR A 442 -24.79 19.00 7.11
C THR A 442 -25.05 18.26 8.42
N THR A 443 -25.00 16.93 8.40
CA THR A 443 -25.11 16.07 9.57
C THR A 443 -23.81 16.14 10.35
N LEU A 444 -23.87 16.31 11.67
CA LEU A 444 -22.69 16.10 12.51
C LEU A 444 -22.59 14.61 12.84
N PRO A 445 -21.38 14.01 12.86
CA PRO A 445 -21.20 12.69 13.45
C PRO A 445 -21.58 12.70 14.94
N ASP A 446 -21.84 11.53 15.51
CA ASP A 446 -22.17 11.40 16.93
C ASP A 446 -20.96 11.67 17.84
N ALA A 447 -21.24 11.95 19.12
CA ALA A 447 -20.20 12.17 20.13
C ALA A 447 -19.53 10.83 20.49
N PRO A 448 -18.18 10.76 20.64
CA PRO A 448 -17.48 9.51 20.96
C PRO A 448 -18.04 8.80 22.20
N GLU A 449 -18.57 7.59 22.03
CA GLU A 449 -19.18 6.81 23.11
C GLU A 449 -18.13 6.06 23.95
N GLN A 450 -18.50 5.74 25.20
CA GLN A 450 -17.69 4.90 26.11
C GLN A 450 -16.27 5.45 26.36
N LEU A 451 -16.10 6.77 26.37
CA LEU A 451 -14.82 7.40 26.70
C LEU A 451 -14.41 7.11 28.15
N MET A 452 -13.24 6.50 28.31
CA MET A 452 -12.60 6.18 29.59
C MET A 452 -11.19 6.78 29.66
N ILE A 453 -10.68 6.98 30.89
CA ILE A 453 -9.31 7.46 31.13
C ILE A 453 -8.61 6.62 32.21
N GLN A 454 -7.44 6.09 31.87
CA GLN A 454 -6.61 5.26 32.76
C GLN A 454 -5.25 5.93 32.97
N LYS A 455 -4.78 5.95 34.21
CA LYS A 455 -3.41 6.35 34.53
C LYS A 455 -2.46 5.20 34.17
N VAL A 456 -1.47 5.47 33.30
CA VAL A 456 -0.48 4.47 32.86
C VAL A 456 0.96 4.94 33.14
N ASN A 457 1.93 4.03 33.10
CA ASN A 457 3.32 4.30 33.48
C ASN A 457 3.97 5.47 32.71
N ASN A 458 3.55 5.73 31.47
CA ASN A 458 4.10 6.78 30.60
C ASN A 458 3.24 8.05 30.52
N GLY A 459 2.03 8.09 31.10
CA GLY A 459 1.10 9.20 30.87
C GLY A 459 -0.35 8.87 31.22
N ASN A 460 -1.29 9.42 30.45
CA ASN A 460 -2.72 9.14 30.59
C ASN A 460 -3.22 8.45 29.31
N LYS A 461 -3.77 7.23 29.43
CA LYS A 461 -4.41 6.50 28.32
C LYS A 461 -5.88 6.89 28.26
N LEU A 462 -6.39 7.18 27.06
CA LEU A 462 -7.80 7.36 26.76
C LEU A 462 -8.25 6.26 25.81
N THR A 463 -9.45 5.73 26.01
CA THR A 463 -10.08 4.73 25.13
C THR A 463 -11.54 5.07 24.91
N TRP A 464 -12.06 4.83 23.71
CA TRP A 464 -13.47 5.03 23.35
C TRP A 464 -13.86 4.07 22.22
N LYS A 465 -15.17 3.86 22.05
CA LYS A 465 -15.70 2.96 21.01
C LYS A 465 -15.52 3.56 19.61
N HIS A 466 -15.22 2.71 18.61
CA HIS A 466 -15.17 3.11 17.22
C HIS A 466 -16.58 3.22 16.57
N ASP A 467 -16.64 3.91 15.44
CA ASP A 467 -17.78 4.02 14.52
C ASP A 467 -17.19 4.15 13.11
N ASP A 468 -17.48 3.17 12.24
CA ASP A 468 -17.01 3.04 10.85
C ASP A 468 -17.25 4.29 9.97
N GLN A 469 -18.12 5.21 10.40
CA GLN A 469 -18.43 6.44 9.68
C GLN A 469 -17.48 7.60 10.04
N VAL A 470 -16.68 7.44 11.10
CA VAL A 470 -15.72 8.44 11.58
C VAL A 470 -14.38 8.28 10.88
N LYS A 471 -13.91 9.38 10.28
CA LYS A 471 -12.62 9.50 9.57
C LYS A 471 -11.44 9.75 10.52
N ALA A 472 -11.64 10.51 11.59
CA ALA A 472 -10.60 10.91 12.54
C ALA A 472 -11.20 11.41 13.86
N TYR A 473 -10.39 11.53 14.91
CA TYR A 473 -10.75 12.12 16.20
C TYR A 473 -9.75 13.20 16.62
N TYR A 474 -10.22 14.31 17.20
CA TYR A 474 -9.34 15.27 17.89
C TYR A 474 -9.34 14.99 19.39
N ILE A 475 -8.14 14.93 19.98
CA ILE A 475 -7.97 14.84 21.43
C ILE A 475 -7.56 16.22 21.95
N TYR A 476 -8.44 16.87 22.72
CA TYR A 476 -8.13 18.14 23.39
C TYR A 476 -7.72 17.91 24.85
N ARG A 477 -6.86 18.79 25.39
CA ARG A 477 -6.45 18.79 26.81
C ARG A 477 -6.37 20.21 27.38
N TYR A 478 -6.86 20.35 28.61
CA TYR A 478 -6.82 21.58 29.43
C TYR A 478 -6.37 21.25 30.86
N THR A 479 -5.70 22.20 31.50
CA THR A 479 -5.40 22.17 32.94
C THR A 479 -6.56 22.73 33.78
N GLU A 480 -6.43 22.76 35.12
CA GLU A 480 -7.45 23.33 36.03
C GLU A 480 -7.66 24.85 35.85
N ASP A 481 -6.58 25.59 35.57
CA ASP A 481 -6.61 27.05 35.38
C ASP A 481 -7.13 27.49 33.99
N GLU A 482 -7.26 26.55 33.04
CA GLU A 482 -7.75 26.81 31.70
C GLU A 482 -9.29 26.73 31.62
N GLN A 483 -9.87 27.46 30.67
CA GLN A 483 -11.28 27.30 30.31
C GLN A 483 -11.36 26.48 29.02
N PRO A 484 -11.91 25.25 29.06
CA PRO A 484 -12.06 24.44 27.87
C PRO A 484 -12.84 25.17 26.78
N THR A 485 -12.29 25.17 25.57
CA THR A 485 -12.95 25.71 24.38
C THR A 485 -12.53 24.91 23.18
N LEU A 486 -13.50 24.27 22.52
CA LEU A 486 -13.22 23.45 21.35
C LEU A 486 -12.60 24.25 20.20
N GLU A 487 -12.55 25.59 20.26
CA GLU A 487 -11.93 26.45 19.23
C GLU A 487 -10.39 26.52 19.26
N SER A 488 -9.73 25.98 20.31
CA SER A 488 -8.27 26.11 20.45
C SER A 488 -7.49 24.92 19.89
N ILE A 489 -6.99 25.05 18.66
CA ILE A 489 -6.04 24.09 18.07
C ILE A 489 -4.74 23.94 18.89
N LYS A 490 -4.41 24.92 19.75
CA LYS A 490 -3.25 24.84 20.65
C LYS A 490 -3.43 23.84 21.80
N ASN A 491 -4.66 23.43 22.05
CA ASN A 491 -5.04 22.49 23.10
C ASN A 491 -5.39 21.11 22.54
N VAL A 492 -5.46 20.94 21.22
CA VAL A 492 -5.40 19.61 20.60
C VAL A 492 -4.00 19.05 20.86
N VAL A 493 -3.93 17.84 21.42
CA VAL A 493 -2.67 17.13 21.71
C VAL A 493 -2.28 16.16 20.59
N ASP A 494 -3.27 15.58 19.90
CA ASP A 494 -3.05 14.71 18.75
C ASP A 494 -4.31 14.57 17.87
N ILE A 495 -4.12 14.07 16.64
CA ILE A 495 -5.18 13.67 15.70
C ILE A 495 -5.14 12.15 15.56
N VAL A 496 -6.17 11.47 16.05
CA VAL A 496 -6.20 10.00 16.08
C VAL A 496 -7.00 9.48 14.89
N TRP A 497 -6.32 8.74 14.03
CA TRP A 497 -6.90 8.06 12.88
C TRP A 497 -7.30 6.64 13.29
N PRO A 498 -8.54 6.19 13.02
CA PRO A 498 -9.00 4.88 13.45
C PRO A 498 -8.27 3.74 12.74
N THR A 499 -8.17 2.63 13.45
CA THR A 499 -7.74 1.30 12.96
C THR A 499 -8.97 0.42 12.72
N GLU A 500 -8.77 -0.81 12.26
CA GLU A 500 -9.85 -1.80 12.06
C GLU A 500 -10.38 -2.41 13.39
N ASP A 501 -10.18 -1.72 14.52
CA ASP A 501 -10.49 -2.19 15.88
C ASP A 501 -11.76 -1.50 16.44
N ASP A 502 -12.66 -2.26 17.07
CA ASP A 502 -13.90 -1.76 17.71
C ASP A 502 -13.66 -0.72 18.83
N THR A 503 -12.43 -0.59 19.35
CA THR A 503 -12.06 0.34 20.42
C THR A 503 -10.80 1.12 20.06
N ILE A 504 -10.94 2.43 19.92
CA ILE A 504 -9.83 3.34 19.66
C ILE A 504 -9.10 3.66 20.98
N SER A 505 -7.76 3.77 20.91
CA SER A 505 -6.89 3.97 22.06
C SER A 505 -5.82 5.02 21.77
N PHE A 506 -5.70 6.03 22.63
CA PHE A 506 -4.65 7.04 22.58
C PHE A 506 -3.93 7.15 23.94
N THR A 507 -2.64 7.50 23.94
CA THR A 507 -1.89 7.75 25.19
C THR A 507 -1.19 9.10 25.14
N ASP A 508 -1.60 10.01 26.00
CA ASP A 508 -0.93 11.29 26.21
C ASP A 508 0.34 11.08 27.06
N GLU A 509 1.44 10.71 26.40
CA GLU A 509 2.78 10.62 27.02
C GLU A 509 3.34 11.98 27.47
N THR A 510 2.65 13.09 27.16
CA THR A 510 3.06 14.44 27.60
C THR A 510 2.38 14.88 28.90
N ALA A 511 1.47 14.06 29.46
CA ALA A 511 0.77 14.33 30.71
C ALA A 511 1.73 14.28 31.92
N LEU A 512 1.94 15.42 32.57
CA LEU A 512 2.78 15.50 33.76
C LEU A 512 2.08 14.86 34.97
N ASP A 513 2.86 14.11 35.77
CA ASP A 513 2.31 13.42 36.92
C ASP A 513 1.89 14.39 38.06
N GLY A 514 0.81 14.06 38.75
CA GLY A 514 0.22 14.90 39.79
C GLY A 514 -0.44 16.20 39.32
N VAL A 515 -0.59 16.41 38.00
CA VAL A 515 -1.31 17.55 37.41
C VAL A 515 -2.73 17.11 37.03
N PHE A 516 -3.74 17.93 37.39
CA PHE A 516 -5.12 17.71 36.95
C PHE A 516 -5.30 18.14 35.49
N TYR A 517 -5.96 17.29 34.71
CA TYR A 517 -6.33 17.57 33.32
C TYR A 517 -7.82 17.28 33.04
N GLN A 518 -8.38 18.07 32.14
CA GLN A 518 -9.66 17.85 31.47
C GLN A 518 -9.35 17.48 30.03
N TYR A 519 -9.81 16.32 29.58
CA TYR A 519 -9.71 15.86 28.20
C TYR A 519 -11.07 15.92 27.52
N PHE A 520 -11.06 16.15 26.21
CA PHE A 520 -12.25 16.08 25.38
C PHE A 520 -11.91 15.38 24.06
N VAL A 521 -12.77 14.47 23.62
CA VAL A 521 -12.65 13.78 22.32
C VAL A 521 -13.83 14.20 21.44
N THR A 522 -13.54 14.60 20.20
CA THR A 522 -14.54 14.81 19.13
C THR A 522 -14.24 13.87 17.97
N ALA A 523 -15.27 13.52 17.21
CA ALA A 523 -15.18 12.74 15.98
C ALA A 523 -15.32 13.65 14.74
N PHE A 524 -14.72 13.25 13.62
CA PHE A 524 -14.84 13.91 12.33
C PHE A 524 -15.34 12.94 11.26
N ASP A 525 -16.33 13.35 10.47
CA ASP A 525 -16.84 12.57 9.35
C ASP A 525 -15.97 12.70 8.07
N LYS A 526 -16.41 12.06 6.98
CA LYS A 526 -15.74 12.14 5.67
C LYS A 526 -15.84 13.54 5.02
N ALA A 527 -16.81 14.36 5.41
CA ALA A 527 -16.97 15.76 4.99
C ALA A 527 -16.16 16.74 5.87
N ASN A 528 -15.48 16.24 6.90
CA ASN A 528 -14.76 16.96 7.96
C ASN A 528 -15.67 17.81 8.89
N ASN A 529 -16.93 17.43 9.11
CA ASN A 529 -17.76 17.99 10.19
C ASN A 529 -17.31 17.43 11.56
N GLU A 530 -17.23 18.27 12.58
CA GLU A 530 -16.83 17.88 13.95
C GLU A 530 -18.07 17.59 14.83
N SER A 531 -18.05 16.49 15.59
CA SER A 531 -19.13 16.13 16.52
C SER A 531 -19.14 16.95 17.81
N GLN A 532 -20.17 16.74 18.64
CA GLN A 532 -20.14 17.22 20.02
C GLN A 532 -19.07 16.47 20.82
N ALA A 533 -18.39 17.17 21.73
CA ALA A 533 -17.30 16.56 22.49
C ALA A 533 -17.79 15.72 23.68
N THR A 534 -17.24 14.51 23.80
CA THR A 534 -17.29 13.73 25.04
C THR A 534 -16.12 14.15 25.91
N GLY A 535 -16.39 14.56 27.15
CA GLY A 535 -15.38 15.07 28.09
C GLY A 535 -15.15 14.13 29.27
N ILE A 536 -13.91 14.04 29.73
CA ILE A 536 -13.49 13.25 30.90
C ILE A 536 -12.31 13.92 31.62
N THR A 537 -12.15 13.74 32.93
CA THR A 537 -11.08 14.38 33.71
C THR A 537 -10.20 13.37 34.43
N THR A 538 -9.03 13.80 34.90
CA THR A 538 -8.17 12.97 35.75
C THR A 538 -8.70 12.76 37.18
N ASN A 539 -9.88 13.29 37.53
CA ASN A 539 -10.61 12.83 38.72
C ASN A 539 -11.44 11.58 38.40
N ASP A 540 -11.79 11.39 37.13
CA ASP A 540 -12.53 10.24 36.60
C ASP A 540 -11.55 9.15 36.08
N PHE A 541 -10.31 9.12 36.59
CA PHE A 541 -9.42 7.98 36.43
C PHE A 541 -10.13 6.75 37.00
N VAL A 542 -10.48 5.80 36.13
CA VAL A 542 -11.37 4.69 36.49
C VAL A 542 -10.82 3.97 37.73
N THR A 543 -11.57 4.03 38.84
CA THR A 543 -11.07 3.53 40.11
C THR A 543 -11.21 2.02 40.17
N TYR A 544 -10.52 1.39 41.13
CA TYR A 544 -10.68 -0.04 41.37
C TYR A 544 -12.11 -0.42 41.83
N GLU A 545 -12.92 0.53 42.30
CA GLU A 545 -14.33 0.29 42.63
C GLU A 545 -15.25 0.38 41.39
N ASP A 546 -14.98 1.31 40.45
CA ASP A 546 -15.71 1.41 39.18
C ASP A 546 -15.45 0.16 38.30
N LEU A 547 -14.19 -0.27 38.25
CA LEU A 547 -13.73 -1.52 37.66
C LEU A 547 -14.55 -2.73 38.16
N ILE A 548 -14.85 -2.81 39.46
CA ILE A 548 -15.63 -3.93 40.04
C ILE A 548 -17.10 -3.89 39.58
N LEU A 549 -17.70 -2.72 39.45
CA LEU A 549 -19.07 -2.57 38.92
C LEU A 549 -19.18 -3.01 37.45
N GLU A 550 -18.13 -2.77 36.66
CA GLU A 550 -18.04 -3.22 35.27
C GLU A 550 -17.84 -4.75 35.18
N ILE A 551 -17.05 -5.35 36.06
CA ILE A 551 -16.97 -6.83 36.23
C ILE A 551 -18.36 -7.41 36.47
N GLU A 552 -19.12 -6.85 37.43
CA GLU A 552 -20.41 -7.38 37.84
C GLU A 552 -21.43 -7.39 36.69
N GLN A 553 -21.49 -6.32 35.89
CA GLN A 553 -22.36 -6.25 34.71
C GLN A 553 -21.94 -7.22 33.61
N ASN A 554 -20.63 -7.32 33.33
CA ASN A 554 -20.13 -8.24 32.31
C ASN A 554 -20.27 -9.72 32.72
N ILE A 555 -20.24 -10.03 34.03
CA ILE A 555 -20.51 -11.38 34.56
C ILE A 555 -22.00 -11.78 34.43
N GLU A 556 -22.97 -10.88 34.61
CA GLU A 556 -24.39 -11.22 34.39
C GLU A 556 -24.64 -11.62 32.92
N ASN A 557 -23.98 -10.96 31.97
CA ASN A 557 -24.05 -11.27 30.54
C ASN A 557 -23.33 -12.58 30.15
N ALA A 558 -22.38 -13.08 30.94
CA ALA A 558 -21.50 -14.19 30.57
C ALA A 558 -22.09 -15.61 30.70
N ASN A 559 -23.40 -15.76 30.97
CA ASN A 559 -24.02 -17.05 31.30
C ASN A 559 -24.12 -18.05 30.13
N ASP A 560 -24.00 -17.62 28.87
CA ASP A 560 -24.06 -18.50 27.69
C ASP A 560 -22.71 -19.23 27.38
N SER A 561 -21.67 -18.99 28.19
CA SER A 561 -20.29 -19.39 27.87
C SER A 561 -19.92 -20.87 28.05
N GLN A 562 -20.59 -21.63 28.92
CA GLN A 562 -20.19 -23.02 29.23
C GLN A 562 -20.44 -23.97 28.05
N GLU A 563 -21.59 -23.86 27.37
CA GLU A 563 -21.93 -24.71 26.23
C GLU A 563 -21.05 -24.39 25.01
N ALA A 564 -20.65 -23.13 24.83
CA ALA A 564 -19.66 -22.75 23.82
C ALA A 564 -18.28 -23.38 24.11
N PHE A 565 -17.81 -23.32 25.36
CA PHE A 565 -16.52 -23.89 25.76
C PHE A 565 -16.47 -25.42 25.58
N ASP A 566 -17.50 -26.13 26.04
CA ASP A 566 -17.56 -27.59 25.93
C ASP A 566 -17.62 -28.05 24.46
N ASN A 567 -18.29 -27.30 23.57
CA ASN A 567 -18.30 -27.59 22.13
C ASN A 567 -16.93 -27.36 21.49
N LEU A 568 -16.28 -26.22 21.78
CA LEU A 568 -14.96 -25.88 21.22
C LEU A 568 -13.84 -26.83 21.69
N LEU A 569 -13.90 -27.30 22.94
CA LEU A 569 -12.96 -28.30 23.46
C LEU A 569 -13.07 -29.65 22.70
N ASN A 570 -14.28 -30.04 22.28
CA ASN A 570 -14.46 -31.25 21.47
C ASN A 570 -13.93 -31.07 20.04
N ASP A 571 -14.20 -29.94 19.38
CA ASP A 571 -13.71 -29.66 18.02
C ASP A 571 -12.17 -29.58 17.95
N ILE A 572 -11.54 -28.95 18.95
CA ILE A 572 -10.06 -28.94 19.08
C ILE A 572 -9.50 -30.33 19.34
N SER A 573 -10.16 -31.14 20.19
CA SER A 573 -9.73 -32.53 20.45
C SER A 573 -9.80 -33.40 19.19
N ASP A 574 -10.89 -33.31 18.42
CA ASP A 574 -11.07 -34.06 17.18
C ASP A 574 -10.10 -33.59 16.07
N LYS A 575 -9.75 -32.29 16.03
CA LYS A 575 -8.73 -31.75 15.11
C LYS A 575 -7.31 -32.21 15.46
N ILE A 576 -6.92 -32.20 16.74
CA ILE A 576 -5.62 -32.71 17.21
C ILE A 576 -5.46 -34.20 16.88
N LEU A 577 -6.51 -35.00 17.10
CA LEU A 577 -6.52 -36.43 16.79
C LEU A 577 -6.30 -36.73 15.29
N GLN A 578 -6.74 -35.85 14.39
CA GLN A 578 -6.46 -35.96 12.95
C GLN A 578 -5.00 -35.60 12.61
N ILE A 579 -4.45 -34.59 13.29
CA ILE A 579 -3.06 -34.14 13.11
C ILE A 579 -2.05 -35.19 13.62
N GLU A 580 -2.30 -35.84 14.75
CA GLU A 580 -1.49 -36.97 15.24
C GLU A 580 -1.45 -38.15 14.26
N GLN A 581 -2.57 -38.43 13.59
CA GLN A 581 -2.66 -39.49 12.58
C GLN A 581 -1.80 -39.16 11.33
N LEU A 582 -1.83 -37.90 10.87
CA LEU A 582 -0.94 -37.44 9.79
C LEU A 582 0.53 -37.57 10.19
N ASN A 583 0.92 -37.11 11.38
CA ASN A 583 2.31 -37.23 11.86
C ASN A 583 2.78 -38.68 11.98
N THR A 584 1.89 -39.59 12.39
CA THR A 584 2.16 -41.03 12.45
C THR A 584 2.37 -41.62 11.05
N LEU A 585 1.55 -41.22 10.07
CA LEU A 585 1.70 -41.62 8.67
C LEU A 585 3.01 -41.12 8.07
N GLY A 586 3.33 -39.83 8.23
CA GLY A 586 4.60 -39.23 7.77
C GLY A 586 5.83 -39.91 8.37
N SER A 587 5.78 -40.26 9.66
CA SER A 587 6.84 -41.01 10.35
C SER A 587 7.02 -42.43 9.78
N SER A 588 5.92 -43.11 9.44
CA SER A 588 5.97 -44.42 8.78
C SER A 588 6.55 -44.33 7.37
N ILE A 589 6.18 -43.31 6.60
CA ILE A 589 6.73 -43.04 5.27
C ILE A 589 8.26 -42.83 5.37
N ASP A 590 8.74 -42.08 6.37
CA ASP A 590 10.17 -41.81 6.52
C ASP A 590 11.03 -43.05 6.85
N SER A 591 10.52 -43.91 7.74
CA SER A 591 11.18 -45.19 8.05
C SER A 591 11.22 -46.09 6.82
N ASN A 592 10.09 -46.21 6.11
CA ASN A 592 9.97 -47.03 4.92
C ASN A 592 10.88 -46.54 3.78
N LEU A 593 11.01 -45.22 3.58
CA LEU A 593 11.98 -44.63 2.63
C LEU A 593 13.43 -44.94 3.03
N THR A 594 13.74 -44.92 4.33
CA THR A 594 15.10 -45.13 4.84
C THR A 594 15.57 -46.57 4.67
N ASP A 595 14.72 -47.55 4.99
CA ASP A 595 15.04 -48.97 4.76
C ASP A 595 15.06 -49.32 3.26
N LEU A 596 14.09 -48.82 2.48
CA LEU A 596 14.06 -49.00 1.02
C LEU A 596 15.37 -48.54 0.34
N ARG A 597 15.87 -47.34 0.68
CA ARG A 597 17.14 -46.81 0.15
C ARG A 597 18.32 -47.74 0.43
N LYS A 598 18.38 -48.29 1.63
CA LYS A 598 19.46 -49.16 2.11
C LYS A 598 19.43 -50.51 1.38
N ASP A 599 18.26 -51.11 1.22
CA ASP A 599 18.08 -52.37 0.50
C ASP A 599 18.35 -52.19 -1.00
N MET A 600 17.93 -51.07 -1.59
CA MET A 600 18.26 -50.70 -2.97
C MET A 600 19.77 -50.49 -3.17
N ALA A 601 20.46 -49.78 -2.26
CA ALA A 601 21.91 -49.61 -2.33
C ALA A 601 22.64 -50.97 -2.23
N SER A 602 22.25 -51.82 -1.27
CA SER A 602 22.82 -53.16 -1.11
C SER A 602 22.57 -54.06 -2.32
N THR A 603 21.41 -53.96 -2.97
CA THR A 603 21.10 -54.77 -4.17
C THR A 603 21.78 -54.20 -5.42
N THR A 604 22.05 -52.88 -5.46
CA THR A 604 22.87 -52.26 -6.52
C THR A 604 24.29 -52.81 -6.46
N GLU A 605 24.90 -52.80 -5.27
CA GLU A 605 26.24 -53.37 -5.03
C GLU A 605 26.31 -54.87 -5.37
N GLU A 606 25.23 -55.63 -5.13
CA GLU A 606 25.11 -57.03 -5.54
C GLU A 606 25.18 -57.19 -7.07
N ILE A 607 24.46 -56.35 -7.83
CA ILE A 607 24.55 -56.35 -9.31
C ILE A 607 25.93 -55.92 -9.80
N GLU A 608 26.50 -54.83 -9.25
CA GLU A 608 27.82 -54.35 -9.67
C GLU A 608 28.89 -55.43 -9.47
N ASN A 609 28.85 -56.16 -8.34
CA ASN A 609 29.77 -57.27 -8.09
C ASN A 609 29.57 -58.45 -9.07
N LEU A 610 28.35 -58.77 -9.49
CA LEU A 610 28.09 -59.82 -10.49
C LEU A 610 28.56 -59.40 -11.89
N LEU A 611 28.33 -58.14 -12.27
CA LEU A 611 28.80 -57.54 -13.53
C LEU A 611 30.33 -57.46 -13.62
N THR A 612 31.00 -57.15 -12.51
CA THR A 612 32.46 -56.95 -12.48
C THR A 612 33.23 -58.25 -12.28
N ASN A 613 32.77 -59.17 -11.42
CA ASN A 613 33.56 -60.34 -11.05
C ASN A 613 33.12 -61.61 -11.79
N GLU A 614 31.85 -61.99 -11.69
CA GLU A 614 31.37 -63.28 -12.22
C GLU A 614 31.24 -63.25 -13.75
N LEU A 615 30.63 -62.19 -14.29
CA LEU A 615 30.51 -61.99 -15.72
C LEU A 615 31.87 -61.81 -16.41
N GLN A 616 32.85 -61.17 -15.74
CA GLN A 616 34.22 -61.08 -16.27
C GLN A 616 34.91 -62.45 -16.29
N ALA A 617 34.75 -63.27 -15.24
CA ALA A 617 35.30 -64.62 -15.20
C ALA A 617 34.71 -65.53 -16.30
N ILE A 618 33.39 -65.46 -16.54
CA ILE A 618 32.72 -66.19 -17.63
C ILE A 618 33.27 -65.74 -19.00
N ASN A 619 33.42 -64.43 -19.21
CA ASN A 619 34.00 -63.88 -20.46
C ASN A 619 35.47 -64.26 -20.65
N GLN A 620 36.27 -64.34 -19.57
CA GLN A 620 37.64 -64.82 -19.63
C GLN A 620 37.69 -66.30 -20.02
N LEU A 621 36.91 -67.17 -19.36
CA LEU A 621 36.84 -68.60 -19.69
C LEU A 621 36.39 -68.84 -21.13
N MET A 622 35.39 -68.10 -21.63
CA MET A 622 35.01 -68.14 -23.06
C MET A 622 36.16 -67.72 -23.99
N THR A 623 36.96 -66.74 -23.60
CA THR A 623 38.08 -66.24 -24.43
C THR A 623 39.28 -67.20 -24.40
N GLU A 624 39.54 -67.85 -23.27
CA GLU A 624 40.49 -68.96 -23.16
C GLU A 624 40.03 -70.14 -24.01
N LEU A 625 38.76 -70.51 -23.98
CA LEU A 625 38.20 -71.56 -24.83
C LEU A 625 38.26 -71.21 -26.33
N GLU A 626 37.95 -69.97 -26.72
CA GLU A 626 38.17 -69.51 -28.11
C GLU A 626 39.65 -69.60 -28.53
N THR A 627 40.57 -69.32 -27.60
CA THR A 627 42.02 -69.39 -27.84
C THR A 627 42.50 -70.84 -28.00
N ASP A 628 41.99 -71.76 -27.18
CA ASP A 628 42.31 -73.20 -27.27
C ASP A 628 41.79 -73.82 -28.57
N ILE A 629 40.59 -73.42 -29.01
CA ILE A 629 40.01 -73.82 -30.31
C ILE A 629 40.86 -73.28 -31.46
N GLN A 630 41.19 -71.98 -31.46
CA GLN A 630 41.97 -71.36 -32.54
C GLN A 630 43.40 -71.94 -32.66
N ASN A 631 44.03 -72.24 -31.53
CA ASN A 631 45.36 -72.86 -31.50
C ASN A 631 45.33 -74.39 -31.53
N ASN A 632 44.13 -75.00 -31.60
CA ASN A 632 43.90 -76.45 -31.66
C ASN A 632 44.65 -77.24 -30.56
N GLN A 633 44.69 -76.71 -29.33
CA GLN A 633 45.54 -77.20 -28.24
C GLN A 633 44.96 -78.38 -27.45
N LEU A 634 43.65 -78.58 -27.51
CA LEU A 634 42.90 -79.59 -26.76
C LEU A 634 42.03 -80.40 -27.71
N ASN A 635 41.69 -81.64 -27.34
CA ASN A 635 40.79 -82.47 -28.13
C ASN A 635 39.31 -82.11 -27.89
N LYS A 636 38.41 -82.61 -28.75
CA LYS A 636 36.97 -82.28 -28.71
C LYS A 636 36.34 -82.53 -27.33
N GLU A 637 36.64 -83.66 -26.68
CA GLU A 637 36.09 -84.00 -25.35
C GLU A 637 36.59 -83.04 -24.25
N GLU A 638 37.86 -82.60 -24.33
CA GLU A 638 38.44 -81.60 -23.41
C GLU A 638 37.83 -80.20 -23.62
N LEU A 639 37.53 -79.84 -24.87
CA LEU A 639 36.86 -78.58 -25.23
C LEU A 639 35.38 -78.58 -24.81
N GLU A 640 34.68 -79.70 -24.96
CA GLU A 640 33.30 -79.89 -24.49
C GLU A 640 33.20 -79.81 -22.96
N GLN A 641 34.14 -80.41 -22.21
CA GLN A 641 34.21 -80.25 -20.75
C GLN A 641 34.47 -78.80 -20.30
N LYS A 642 35.30 -78.05 -21.04
CA LYS A 642 35.47 -76.60 -20.80
C LYS A 642 34.21 -75.81 -21.12
N LEU A 643 33.51 -76.12 -22.20
CA LEU A 643 32.24 -75.49 -22.54
C LEU A 643 31.17 -75.74 -21.47
N GLN A 644 31.01 -77.00 -21.03
CA GLN A 644 30.09 -77.33 -19.94
C GLN A 644 30.43 -76.57 -18.65
N THR A 645 31.73 -76.40 -18.33
CA THR A 645 32.17 -75.61 -17.17
C THR A 645 31.78 -74.11 -17.28
N ILE A 646 31.67 -73.59 -18.51
CA ILE A 646 31.19 -72.22 -18.78
C ILE A 646 29.66 -72.16 -18.69
N GLU A 647 28.95 -73.13 -19.26
CA GLU A 647 27.48 -73.22 -19.20
C GLU A 647 26.97 -73.37 -17.75
N GLU A 648 27.62 -74.22 -16.93
CA GLU A 648 27.33 -74.35 -15.50
C GLU A 648 27.54 -73.04 -14.72
N LYS A 649 28.46 -72.17 -15.17
CA LYS A 649 28.69 -70.85 -14.57
C LYS A 649 27.78 -69.77 -15.12
N GLU A 650 27.32 -69.87 -16.36
CA GLU A 650 26.21 -69.06 -16.86
C GLU A 650 24.95 -69.35 -16.03
N ASP A 651 24.54 -70.62 -15.87
CA ASP A 651 23.37 -70.99 -15.05
C ASP A 651 23.47 -70.52 -13.58
N GLU A 652 24.66 -70.58 -12.97
CA GLU A 652 24.93 -70.02 -11.63
C GLU A 652 24.66 -68.50 -11.58
N PHE A 653 25.17 -67.76 -12.57
CA PHE A 653 24.98 -66.31 -12.72
C PHE A 653 23.51 -65.96 -13.04
N LEU A 654 22.86 -66.69 -13.95
CA LEU A 654 21.45 -66.51 -14.31
C LEU A 654 20.52 -66.68 -13.12
N THR A 655 20.81 -67.66 -12.25
CA THR A 655 20.05 -67.88 -11.01
C THR A 655 20.11 -66.66 -10.10
N LYS A 656 21.32 -66.11 -9.85
CA LYS A 656 21.52 -64.92 -9.00
C LYS A 656 20.82 -63.68 -9.58
N ILE A 657 20.86 -63.49 -10.90
CA ILE A 657 20.17 -62.37 -11.57
C ILE A 657 18.64 -62.50 -11.49
N ASN A 658 18.09 -63.71 -11.53
CA ASN A 658 16.65 -63.94 -11.31
C ASN A 658 16.24 -63.65 -9.86
N ASP A 659 17.02 -64.05 -8.86
CA ASP A 659 16.76 -63.72 -7.45
C ASP A 659 16.80 -62.20 -7.22
N ILE A 660 17.78 -61.52 -7.83
CA ILE A 660 17.88 -60.04 -7.81
C ILE A 660 16.69 -59.37 -8.50
N LYS A 661 16.14 -59.94 -9.59
CA LYS A 661 14.92 -59.43 -10.21
C LYS A 661 13.72 -59.50 -9.28
N ILE A 662 13.59 -60.57 -8.50
CA ILE A 662 12.52 -60.71 -7.48
C ILE A 662 12.70 -59.66 -6.36
N LYS A 663 13.93 -59.41 -5.90
CA LYS A 663 14.23 -58.32 -4.97
C LYS A 663 13.83 -56.97 -5.57
N TYR A 664 14.25 -56.67 -6.80
CA TYR A 664 13.95 -55.42 -7.49
C TYR A 664 12.45 -55.17 -7.65
N ASP A 665 11.69 -56.14 -8.14
CA ASP A 665 10.25 -55.97 -8.33
C ASP A 665 9.53 -55.79 -6.98
N THR A 666 10.06 -56.35 -5.89
CA THR A 666 9.57 -56.08 -4.54
C THR A 666 9.86 -54.63 -4.11
N LEU A 667 11.09 -54.16 -4.31
CA LEU A 667 11.50 -52.78 -3.97
C LEU A 667 10.77 -51.73 -4.84
N ALA A 668 10.51 -52.03 -6.11
CA ALA A 668 9.75 -51.19 -7.04
C ALA A 668 8.29 -51.01 -6.60
N ASN A 669 7.61 -52.10 -6.24
CA ASN A 669 6.25 -52.05 -5.69
C ASN A 669 6.22 -51.31 -4.35
N LEU A 670 7.22 -51.51 -3.49
CA LEU A 670 7.34 -50.81 -2.21
C LEU A 670 7.55 -49.29 -2.40
N PHE A 671 8.42 -48.87 -3.33
CA PHE A 671 8.61 -47.46 -3.67
C PHE A 671 7.33 -46.81 -4.22
N SER A 672 6.57 -47.53 -5.05
CA SER A 672 5.29 -47.07 -5.59
C SER A 672 4.23 -46.89 -4.48
N LEU A 673 4.12 -47.86 -3.55
CA LEU A 673 3.23 -47.75 -2.39
C LEU A 673 3.57 -46.53 -1.54
N ILE A 674 4.82 -46.40 -1.10
CA ILE A 674 5.31 -45.26 -0.30
C ILE A 674 5.07 -43.91 -0.99
N SER A 675 5.22 -43.86 -2.33
CA SER A 675 4.95 -42.64 -3.11
C SER A 675 3.45 -42.29 -3.14
N ASN A 676 2.56 -43.29 -3.20
CA ASN A 676 1.11 -43.06 -3.13
C ASN A 676 0.66 -42.69 -1.71
N ASP A 677 1.28 -43.28 -0.68
CA ASP A 677 1.06 -42.90 0.73
C ASP A 677 1.48 -41.43 0.96
N PHE A 678 2.60 -41.00 0.38
CA PHE A 678 3.03 -39.60 0.42
C PHE A 678 2.11 -38.64 -0.37
N ILE A 679 1.60 -39.04 -1.54
CA ILE A 679 0.60 -38.25 -2.28
C ILE A 679 -0.69 -38.09 -1.45
N THR A 680 -1.09 -39.14 -0.74
CA THR A 680 -2.26 -39.11 0.15
C THR A 680 -2.00 -38.18 1.34
N TYR A 681 -0.87 -38.35 2.03
CA TYR A 681 -0.43 -37.47 3.12
C TYR A 681 -0.37 -35.99 2.70
N ASN A 682 0.21 -35.66 1.54
CA ASN A 682 0.31 -34.29 1.05
C ASN A 682 -1.06 -33.70 0.65
N LYS A 683 -1.95 -34.51 0.04
CA LYS A 683 -3.32 -34.09 -0.25
C LYS A 683 -4.11 -33.82 1.03
N ASP A 684 -4.01 -34.70 2.01
CA ASP A 684 -4.79 -34.59 3.25
C ASP A 684 -4.21 -33.50 4.16
N TYR A 685 -2.90 -33.23 4.10
CA TYR A 685 -2.26 -32.00 4.61
C TYR A 685 -2.80 -30.73 3.93
N GLN A 686 -2.94 -30.70 2.60
CA GLN A 686 -3.56 -29.59 1.86
C GLN A 686 -5.08 -29.43 2.12
N GLN A 687 -5.69 -30.38 2.84
CA GLN A 687 -7.10 -30.34 3.25
C GLN A 687 -7.26 -30.32 4.79
N ALA A 688 -6.15 -30.18 5.53
CA ALA A 688 -6.18 -29.99 6.97
C ALA A 688 -6.70 -28.57 7.29
N PRO A 689 -7.60 -28.42 8.29
CA PRO A 689 -8.14 -27.12 8.67
C PRO A 689 -7.02 -26.21 9.21
N THR A 690 -7.12 -24.92 8.95
CA THR A 690 -6.16 -23.94 9.48
C THR A 690 -6.52 -23.54 10.90
N LEU A 691 -5.52 -23.15 11.71
CA LEU A 691 -5.75 -22.62 13.07
C LEU A 691 -6.73 -21.43 13.06
N ASN A 692 -6.69 -20.60 12.01
CA ASN A 692 -7.60 -19.46 11.77
C ASN A 692 -9.08 -19.85 11.56
N GLU A 693 -9.43 -21.14 11.46
CA GLU A 693 -10.82 -21.65 11.42
C GLU A 693 -11.32 -22.12 12.80
N LEU A 694 -10.51 -21.94 13.85
CA LEU A 694 -10.97 -22.01 15.23
C LEU A 694 -11.28 -20.58 15.69
N GLU A 695 -12.46 -20.37 16.28
CA GLU A 695 -12.86 -19.07 16.84
C GLU A 695 -12.15 -18.79 18.19
N THR A 696 -10.82 -18.97 18.23
CA THR A 696 -10.00 -18.78 19.44
C THR A 696 -10.02 -17.36 19.94
N ASP A 697 -10.14 -16.38 19.06
CA ASP A 697 -10.00 -14.96 19.40
C ASP A 697 -11.17 -14.53 20.28
N SER A 698 -12.39 -14.88 19.89
CA SER A 698 -13.62 -14.80 20.69
C SER A 698 -13.52 -15.46 22.08
N LEU A 699 -12.60 -16.41 22.30
CA LEU A 699 -12.36 -17.04 23.61
C LEU A 699 -11.15 -16.44 24.35
N ASN A 700 -10.12 -16.02 23.61
CA ASN A 700 -8.92 -15.38 24.11
C ASN A 700 -9.22 -13.97 24.60
N ASP A 701 -9.98 -13.16 23.85
CA ASP A 701 -10.43 -11.82 24.26
C ASP A 701 -11.21 -11.92 25.58
N LYS A 702 -12.24 -12.77 25.60
CA LYS A 702 -13.06 -13.04 26.80
C LYS A 702 -12.24 -13.55 27.99
N LEU A 703 -11.09 -14.19 27.78
CA LEU A 703 -10.26 -14.69 28.88
C LEU A 703 -9.06 -13.81 29.20
N ASP A 704 -8.59 -12.95 28.29
CA ASP A 704 -7.64 -11.88 28.57
C ASP A 704 -8.33 -10.75 29.34
N ASP A 705 -9.61 -10.47 29.05
CA ASP A 705 -10.52 -9.75 29.95
C ASP A 705 -10.50 -10.40 31.35
N ILE A 706 -10.87 -11.68 31.47
CA ILE A 706 -10.97 -12.33 32.79
C ILE A 706 -9.59 -12.44 33.48
N LYS A 707 -8.47 -12.59 32.75
CA LYS A 707 -7.10 -12.53 33.31
C LYS A 707 -6.80 -11.13 33.84
N HIS A 708 -7.08 -10.09 33.04
CA HIS A 708 -6.90 -8.69 33.43
C HIS A 708 -7.65 -8.41 34.74
N TRP A 709 -8.93 -8.79 34.77
CA TRP A 709 -9.77 -8.71 35.96
C TRP A 709 -9.21 -9.48 37.17
N LEU A 710 -8.63 -10.67 36.97
CA LEU A 710 -8.12 -11.45 38.09
C LEU A 710 -6.75 -11.00 38.60
N ASP A 711 -5.89 -10.44 37.75
CA ASP A 711 -4.62 -9.84 38.17
C ASP A 711 -4.88 -8.54 38.93
N ILE A 712 -5.87 -7.74 38.51
CA ILE A 712 -6.44 -6.62 39.29
C ILE A 712 -6.93 -7.08 40.67
N ILE A 713 -7.74 -8.16 40.73
CA ILE A 713 -8.24 -8.72 42.00
C ILE A 713 -7.10 -9.23 42.90
N ASN A 714 -6.04 -9.80 42.31
CA ASN A 714 -4.87 -10.26 43.08
C ASN A 714 -4.01 -9.10 43.61
N GLU A 715 -3.79 -8.02 42.84
CA GLU A 715 -3.15 -6.80 43.36
C GLU A 715 -3.95 -6.16 44.51
N LYS A 716 -5.29 -6.19 44.43
CA LYS A 716 -6.18 -5.66 45.47
C LYS A 716 -6.19 -6.47 46.76
N LYS A 717 -5.76 -7.73 46.73
CA LYS A 717 -5.96 -8.72 47.80
C LYS A 717 -5.33 -8.33 49.14
N ASP A 718 -4.19 -7.64 49.12
CA ASP A 718 -3.50 -7.15 50.32
C ASP A 718 -4.13 -5.87 50.92
N VAL A 719 -5.22 -5.36 50.33
CA VAL A 719 -5.92 -4.12 50.72
C VAL A 719 -7.34 -4.38 51.23
N ILE A 720 -7.88 -5.59 51.06
CA ILE A 720 -9.20 -5.99 51.55
C ILE A 720 -9.13 -6.22 53.07
N ASP A 721 -9.97 -5.54 53.84
CA ASP A 721 -10.06 -5.75 55.29
C ASP A 721 -10.61 -7.15 55.63
N GLU A 722 -10.05 -7.83 56.63
CA GLU A 722 -10.42 -9.19 57.03
C GLU A 722 -11.87 -9.31 57.56
N SER A 723 -12.62 -8.21 57.63
CA SER A 723 -13.98 -8.17 58.17
C SER A 723 -15.10 -8.43 57.15
N ASP A 724 -14.91 -8.18 55.84
CA ASP A 724 -15.93 -8.48 54.83
C ASP A 724 -15.78 -9.89 54.23
N GLN A 725 -16.23 -10.86 55.03
CA GLN A 725 -16.21 -12.27 54.65
C GLN A 725 -17.16 -12.58 53.47
N THR A 726 -18.09 -11.69 53.10
CA THR A 726 -19.00 -11.92 51.96
C THR A 726 -18.24 -11.72 50.66
N LEU A 727 -17.64 -10.53 50.52
CA LEU A 727 -16.80 -10.18 49.37
C LEU A 727 -15.63 -11.16 49.22
N ILE A 728 -14.97 -11.56 50.31
CA ILE A 728 -13.91 -12.59 50.29
C ILE A 728 -14.44 -13.94 49.78
N ASN A 729 -15.65 -14.35 50.16
CA ASN A 729 -16.22 -15.62 49.69
C ASN A 729 -16.64 -15.57 48.22
N GLU A 730 -17.18 -14.45 47.75
CA GLU A 730 -17.59 -14.25 46.35
C GLU A 730 -16.36 -14.14 45.44
N ILE A 731 -15.35 -13.35 45.81
CA ILE A 731 -14.03 -13.33 45.17
C ILE A 731 -13.39 -14.73 45.19
N THR A 732 -13.49 -15.48 46.28
CA THR A 732 -12.95 -16.86 46.34
C THR A 732 -13.74 -17.81 45.43
N SER A 733 -15.05 -17.65 45.29
CA SER A 733 -15.89 -18.45 44.39
C SER A 733 -15.62 -18.13 42.92
N LEU A 734 -15.44 -16.85 42.58
CA LEU A 734 -15.03 -16.39 41.26
C LEU A 734 -13.61 -16.86 40.92
N ASN A 735 -12.65 -16.68 41.83
CA ASN A 735 -11.28 -17.20 41.70
C ASN A 735 -11.24 -18.72 41.56
N ASN A 736 -12.12 -19.49 42.22
CA ASN A 736 -12.18 -20.93 42.05
C ASN A 736 -12.78 -21.34 40.69
N ARG A 737 -13.85 -20.67 40.23
CA ARG A 737 -14.37 -20.86 38.86
C ARG A 737 -13.32 -20.48 37.81
N PHE A 738 -12.60 -19.38 38.02
CA PHE A 738 -11.49 -18.98 37.18
C PHE A 738 -10.34 -19.98 37.23
N ILE A 739 -9.97 -20.54 38.38
CA ILE A 739 -8.93 -21.58 38.45
C ILE A 739 -9.37 -22.79 37.62
N THR A 740 -10.63 -23.22 37.67
CA THR A 740 -11.14 -24.27 36.79
C THR A 740 -11.08 -23.85 35.32
N ASN A 741 -11.60 -22.68 34.93
CA ASN A 741 -11.59 -22.22 33.55
C ASN A 741 -10.17 -21.92 33.02
N LYS A 742 -9.22 -21.55 33.89
CA LYS A 742 -7.80 -21.32 33.59
C LYS A 742 -7.00 -22.62 33.61
N GLU A 743 -7.37 -23.62 34.38
CA GLU A 743 -6.83 -24.98 34.21
C GLU A 743 -7.32 -25.54 32.86
N GLN A 744 -8.61 -25.39 32.54
CA GLN A 744 -9.18 -25.82 31.26
C GLN A 744 -8.62 -25.04 30.06
N LEU A 745 -8.40 -23.72 30.15
CA LEU A 745 -7.76 -22.95 29.08
C LEU A 745 -6.23 -23.01 29.13
N ASN A 746 -5.57 -23.29 30.26
CA ASN A 746 -4.16 -23.71 30.22
C ASN A 746 -4.04 -25.02 29.44
N THR A 747 -4.94 -25.99 29.66
CA THR A 747 -5.02 -27.20 28.83
C THR A 747 -5.39 -26.86 27.38
N LEU A 748 -6.32 -25.94 27.12
CA LEU A 748 -6.66 -25.53 25.74
C LEU A 748 -5.47 -24.86 25.04
N ASN A 749 -4.69 -24.04 25.76
CA ASN A 749 -3.50 -23.38 25.25
C ASN A 749 -2.31 -24.35 25.16
N GLU A 750 -2.14 -25.30 26.06
CA GLU A 750 -1.15 -26.38 25.94
C GLU A 750 -1.48 -27.21 24.69
N LEU A 751 -2.73 -27.64 24.52
CA LEU A 751 -3.22 -28.33 23.32
C LEU A 751 -3.09 -27.48 22.05
N THR A 752 -3.34 -26.16 22.10
CA THR A 752 -3.23 -25.26 20.94
C THR A 752 -1.76 -24.96 20.61
N ASN A 753 -0.88 -24.81 21.59
CA ASN A 753 0.57 -24.68 21.38
C ASN A 753 1.17 -26.00 20.87
N GLU A 754 0.72 -27.16 21.38
CA GLU A 754 1.12 -28.48 20.86
C GLU A 754 0.63 -28.65 19.42
N ALA A 755 -0.63 -28.30 19.12
CA ALA A 755 -1.17 -28.28 17.77
C ALA A 755 -0.40 -27.31 16.85
N GLU A 756 -0.08 -26.10 17.30
CA GLU A 756 0.67 -25.11 16.52
C GLU A 756 2.11 -25.57 16.26
N VAL A 757 2.82 -26.07 17.27
CA VAL A 757 4.17 -26.64 17.13
C VAL A 757 4.17 -27.81 16.15
N ILE A 758 3.14 -28.66 16.18
CA ILE A 758 2.99 -29.75 15.22
C ILE A 758 2.64 -29.22 13.83
N ILE A 759 1.63 -28.36 13.67
CA ILE A 759 1.19 -27.79 12.39
C ILE A 759 2.34 -27.05 11.70
N ASN A 760 3.07 -26.20 12.43
CA ASN A 760 4.23 -25.48 11.89
C ASN A 760 5.42 -26.42 11.54
N SER A 761 5.43 -27.65 12.06
CA SER A 761 6.38 -28.69 11.63
C SER A 761 5.93 -29.47 10.38
N LEU A 762 4.63 -29.53 10.05
CA LEU A 762 4.11 -30.28 8.90
C LEU A 762 4.68 -29.79 7.54
N PRO A 763 4.89 -28.49 7.27
CA PRO A 763 5.62 -28.03 6.09
C PRO A 763 7.04 -28.61 6.02
N ASP A 764 7.77 -28.60 7.13
CA ASP A 764 9.16 -29.08 7.19
C ASP A 764 9.24 -30.61 7.11
N VAL A 765 8.28 -31.35 7.67
CA VAL A 765 8.14 -32.80 7.49
C VAL A 765 7.83 -33.11 6.02
N THR A 766 6.91 -32.37 5.39
CA THR A 766 6.55 -32.55 3.98
C THR A 766 7.73 -32.25 3.05
N ASN A 767 8.43 -31.13 3.27
CA ASN A 767 9.66 -30.77 2.55
C ASN A 767 10.77 -31.80 2.73
N GLN A 768 10.93 -32.36 3.93
CA GLN A 768 11.93 -33.42 4.20
C GLN A 768 11.55 -34.74 3.52
N LEU A 769 10.28 -35.15 3.56
CA LEU A 769 9.78 -36.35 2.88
C LEU A 769 9.88 -36.23 1.36
N GLU A 770 9.47 -35.11 0.78
CA GLU A 770 9.62 -34.84 -0.65
C GLU A 770 11.09 -34.84 -1.07
N SER A 771 11.95 -34.14 -0.32
CA SER A 771 13.40 -34.18 -0.53
C SER A 771 13.95 -35.59 -0.42
N LYS A 772 13.44 -36.42 0.51
CA LYS A 772 13.87 -37.82 0.63
C LYS A 772 13.40 -38.68 -0.55
N ILE A 773 12.16 -38.55 -1.00
CA ILE A 773 11.63 -39.23 -2.22
C ILE A 773 12.44 -38.83 -3.45
N ASN A 774 12.66 -37.53 -3.66
CA ASN A 774 13.44 -36.98 -4.77
C ASN A 774 14.93 -37.42 -4.75
N ASN A 775 15.47 -37.77 -3.59
CA ASN A 775 16.80 -38.37 -3.46
C ASN A 775 16.81 -39.91 -3.52
N THR A 776 15.67 -40.60 -3.35
CA THR A 776 15.53 -42.05 -3.57
C THR A 776 15.33 -42.39 -5.05
N ASN A 777 14.56 -41.56 -5.77
CA ASN A 777 14.20 -41.79 -7.17
C ASN A 777 15.42 -41.97 -8.13
N PRO A 778 16.54 -41.22 -7.99
CA PRO A 778 17.76 -41.47 -8.75
C PRO A 778 18.40 -42.84 -8.46
N LEU A 779 18.37 -43.32 -7.21
CA LEU A 779 18.87 -44.66 -6.88
C LEU A 779 18.03 -45.75 -7.53
N TYR A 780 16.71 -45.56 -7.59
CA TYR A 780 15.78 -46.47 -8.29
C TYR A 780 16.06 -46.49 -9.80
N SER A 781 16.19 -45.30 -10.40
CA SER A 781 16.51 -45.12 -11.81
C SER A 781 17.86 -45.73 -12.20
N ASN A 782 18.88 -45.59 -11.34
CA ASN A 782 20.21 -46.16 -11.55
C ASN A 782 20.18 -47.69 -11.45
N PHE A 783 19.49 -48.25 -10.46
CA PHE A 783 19.30 -49.69 -10.34
C PHE A 783 18.62 -50.27 -11.59
N GLU A 784 17.54 -49.64 -12.05
CA GLU A 784 16.79 -50.10 -13.23
C GLU A 784 17.69 -50.11 -14.48
N GLN A 785 18.47 -49.06 -14.71
CA GLN A 785 19.44 -49.00 -15.81
C GLN A 785 20.50 -50.09 -15.70
N LEU A 786 21.04 -50.31 -14.49
CA LEU A 786 22.07 -51.31 -14.25
C LEU A 786 21.54 -52.73 -14.48
N TYR A 787 20.38 -53.09 -13.90
CA TYR A 787 19.72 -54.39 -14.12
C TYR A 787 19.44 -54.64 -15.61
N ASN A 788 18.90 -53.64 -16.32
CA ASN A 788 18.67 -53.75 -17.76
C ASN A 788 19.99 -53.95 -18.54
N SER A 789 21.09 -53.30 -18.14
CA SER A 789 22.41 -53.55 -18.72
C SER A 789 22.92 -54.97 -18.46
N VAL A 790 22.59 -55.60 -17.32
CA VAL A 790 22.90 -57.02 -17.08
C VAL A 790 22.16 -57.89 -18.09
N ASN A 791 20.87 -57.67 -18.28
CA ASN A 791 20.04 -58.49 -19.17
C ASN A 791 20.48 -58.38 -20.65
N THR A 792 20.98 -57.22 -21.07
CA THR A 792 21.66 -57.07 -22.37
C THR A 792 22.94 -57.91 -22.43
N LYS A 793 23.87 -57.75 -21.47
CA LYS A 793 25.14 -58.49 -21.47
C LYS A 793 24.96 -60.01 -21.32
N LYS A 794 23.94 -60.45 -20.57
CA LYS A 794 23.48 -61.84 -20.57
C LYS A 794 23.29 -62.31 -22.00
N THR A 795 22.46 -61.61 -22.76
CA THR A 795 22.06 -62.00 -24.13
C THR A 795 23.28 -62.12 -25.07
N GLU A 796 24.34 -61.35 -24.82
CA GLU A 796 25.62 -61.45 -25.52
C GLU A 796 26.40 -62.73 -25.15
N VAL A 797 26.45 -63.11 -23.87
CA VAL A 797 27.06 -64.38 -23.40
C VAL A 797 26.25 -65.59 -23.90
N ASP A 798 24.93 -65.55 -23.74
CA ASP A 798 23.93 -66.49 -24.26
C ASP A 798 24.19 -66.77 -25.76
N SER A 799 24.52 -65.72 -26.54
CA SER A 799 24.85 -65.81 -27.96
C SER A 799 26.27 -66.30 -28.24
N LYS A 800 27.25 -65.92 -27.41
CA LYS A 800 28.67 -66.30 -27.60
C LYS A 800 28.92 -67.77 -27.26
N ILE A 801 28.28 -68.29 -26.22
CA ILE A 801 28.29 -69.72 -25.88
C ILE A 801 27.72 -70.53 -27.06
N LYS A 802 26.56 -70.15 -27.61
CA LYS A 802 25.98 -70.83 -28.78
C LYS A 802 26.91 -70.82 -30.02
N GLN A 803 27.68 -69.76 -30.24
CA GLN A 803 28.70 -69.73 -31.29
C GLN A 803 29.90 -70.64 -30.98
N LEU A 804 30.32 -70.74 -29.72
CA LEU A 804 31.35 -71.69 -29.27
C LEU A 804 30.89 -73.14 -29.42
N THR A 805 29.65 -73.46 -29.03
CA THR A 805 29.04 -74.78 -29.24
C THR A 805 29.06 -75.18 -30.72
N ILE A 806 28.75 -74.26 -31.64
CA ILE A 806 28.82 -74.50 -33.09
C ILE A 806 30.27 -74.79 -33.52
N LYS A 807 31.24 -73.91 -33.16
CA LYS A 807 32.67 -74.08 -33.51
C LYS A 807 33.23 -75.43 -33.04
N ILE A 808 32.89 -75.87 -31.83
CA ILE A 808 33.34 -77.17 -31.27
C ILE A 808 32.69 -78.35 -32.01
N ASN A 809 31.41 -78.24 -32.40
CA ASN A 809 30.73 -79.28 -33.19
C ASN A 809 31.23 -79.35 -34.66
N GLU A 810 31.82 -78.28 -35.18
CA GLU A 810 32.47 -78.27 -36.50
C GLU A 810 33.87 -78.90 -36.49
N LEU A 811 34.49 -79.11 -35.31
CA LEU A 811 35.71 -79.90 -35.18
C LEU A 811 35.39 -81.38 -35.42
N LYS A 812 36.08 -81.99 -36.38
CA LYS A 812 35.92 -83.41 -36.72
C LYS A 812 36.33 -84.29 -35.54
N GLU A 813 35.53 -85.32 -35.29
CA GLU A 813 35.90 -86.42 -34.41
C GLU A 813 37.13 -87.17 -34.96
N ASN A 814 38.09 -87.48 -34.08
CA ASN A 814 39.28 -88.28 -34.40
C ASN A 814 38.92 -89.78 -34.40
N ASP A 815 38.10 -90.19 -35.36
CA ASP A 815 37.85 -91.61 -35.66
C ASP A 815 38.96 -92.20 -36.56
N GLU A 816 39.05 -93.53 -36.61
CA GLU A 816 40.27 -94.26 -36.97
C GLU A 816 40.65 -94.24 -38.48
N GLN A 817 41.96 -94.08 -38.75
CA GLN A 817 42.76 -94.48 -39.95
C GLN A 817 42.13 -94.52 -41.36
N GLU A 818 42.68 -93.75 -42.31
CA GLU A 818 43.39 -94.27 -43.50
C GLU A 818 44.20 -93.15 -44.23
N PRO A 819 45.15 -93.46 -45.16
CA PRO A 819 46.11 -92.48 -45.69
C PRO A 819 45.71 -91.83 -47.03
N ASN A 820 46.19 -90.60 -47.29
CA ASN A 820 46.94 -90.19 -48.51
C ASN A 820 47.19 -88.66 -48.58
N ASP A 821 48.48 -88.28 -48.65
CA ASP A 821 49.11 -87.28 -49.53
C ASP A 821 48.54 -85.85 -49.82
N ILE A 822 49.37 -84.85 -49.45
CA ILE A 822 49.92 -83.75 -50.31
C ILE A 822 49.38 -82.28 -50.22
N GLU A 823 50.28 -81.41 -49.71
CA GLU A 823 50.63 -80.00 -50.06
C GLU A 823 49.63 -78.81 -49.96
N GLU A 824 49.74 -78.06 -48.84
CA GLU A 824 50.43 -76.74 -48.71
C GLU A 824 50.14 -75.55 -49.68
N GLN A 825 49.73 -74.36 -49.16
CA GLN A 825 50.47 -73.06 -49.20
C GLN A 825 49.66 -71.77 -48.81
N GLU A 826 50.08 -71.16 -47.69
CA GLU A 826 50.34 -69.72 -47.30
C GLU A 826 49.67 -68.44 -47.94
N PRO A 827 49.78 -67.21 -47.32
CA PRO A 827 48.64 -66.27 -47.14
C PRO A 827 48.90 -64.78 -47.56
N ASN A 828 48.15 -63.77 -47.01
CA ASN A 828 48.59 -62.37 -46.75
C ASN A 828 47.57 -61.39 -46.03
N GLU A 829 47.91 -60.94 -44.81
CA GLU A 829 48.10 -59.54 -44.25
C GLU A 829 47.05 -58.37 -44.16
N ILE A 830 47.23 -57.48 -43.13
CA ILE A 830 46.67 -56.10 -42.81
C ILE A 830 45.30 -56.02 -42.03
N ASP A 831 45.00 -55.27 -40.93
CA ASP A 831 45.55 -54.18 -40.02
C ASP A 831 44.99 -52.71 -40.23
N GLU A 832 44.84 -51.70 -39.31
CA GLU A 832 45.30 -51.38 -37.92
C GLU A 832 44.41 -50.28 -37.16
N LYS A 833 44.19 -50.36 -35.80
CA LYS A 833 43.95 -49.30 -34.72
C LYS A 833 42.76 -48.26 -34.69
N GLU A 834 42.39 -47.49 -33.62
CA GLU A 834 42.84 -47.22 -32.20
C GLU A 834 41.69 -46.73 -31.20
N ASP A 835 41.96 -46.40 -29.91
CA ASP A 835 40.95 -46.21 -28.79
C ASP A 835 41.27 -45.15 -27.63
N TYR A 836 40.48 -45.06 -26.53
CA TYR A 836 40.31 -44.02 -25.43
C TYR A 836 41.22 -44.06 -24.13
N ASN A 837 41.18 -42.98 -23.24
CA ASN A 837 41.22 -42.93 -21.70
C ASN A 837 41.77 -41.60 -21.02
N ILE A 838 41.21 -40.95 -19.94
CA ILE A 838 41.22 -41.05 -18.41
C ILE A 838 42.40 -40.33 -17.61
N ILE A 839 42.33 -39.79 -16.34
CA ILE A 839 41.40 -38.87 -15.56
C ILE A 839 41.96 -38.37 -14.14
N ILE A 840 41.55 -37.17 -13.62
CA ILE A 840 41.47 -36.57 -12.21
C ILE A 840 42.65 -36.53 -11.15
N ILE A 841 42.77 -35.41 -10.36
CA ILE A 841 42.97 -35.31 -8.85
C ILE A 841 43.16 -33.83 -8.32
N GLY A 842 42.67 -33.49 -7.10
CA GLY A 842 43.24 -32.39 -6.25
C GLY A 842 42.28 -31.55 -5.36
N VAL A 843 42.54 -31.44 -4.03
CA VAL A 843 41.77 -30.62 -3.04
C VAL A 843 42.67 -29.99 -1.94
N ALA A 844 42.19 -28.89 -1.32
CA ALA A 844 42.62 -28.25 -0.06
C ALA A 844 43.81 -27.25 -0.04
N ALA A 845 43.50 -25.95 -0.11
CA ALA A 845 44.25 -24.87 0.56
C ALA A 845 43.47 -23.53 0.59
N SER A 846 42.99 -23.07 1.77
CA SER A 846 42.78 -21.64 2.15
C SER A 846 42.03 -21.48 3.48
N PHE A 847 42.74 -21.50 4.62
CA PHE A 847 42.16 -21.16 5.93
C PHE A 847 43.00 -20.17 6.77
N ILE A 848 43.99 -19.52 6.14
CA ILE A 848 44.90 -18.56 6.80
C ILE A 848 44.83 -17.20 6.09
N PHE A 849 43.74 -16.46 6.32
CA PHE A 849 43.66 -15.04 5.96
C PHE A 849 42.66 -14.23 6.82
N ILE A 850 41.49 -14.80 7.11
CA ILE A 850 40.35 -14.07 7.73
C ILE A 850 40.64 -13.60 9.16
N TYR A 851 41.45 -14.34 9.94
CA TYR A 851 41.82 -13.96 11.32
C TYR A 851 42.67 -12.68 11.43
N GLY A 852 43.20 -12.16 10.32
CA GLY A 852 44.00 -10.92 10.31
C GLY A 852 43.19 -9.62 10.31
N ILE A 853 41.97 -9.63 9.73
CA ILE A 853 41.24 -8.39 9.42
C ILE A 853 40.40 -7.89 10.60
N PHE A 854 39.83 -8.80 11.40
CA PHE A 854 38.93 -8.47 12.52
C PHE A 854 39.59 -7.67 13.66
N LYS A 855 40.92 -7.55 13.68
CA LYS A 855 41.67 -6.83 14.74
C LYS A 855 42.08 -5.39 14.39
N LEU A 856 41.68 -4.88 13.23
CA LEU A 856 42.06 -3.54 12.76
C LEU A 856 40.92 -2.50 12.81
N ILE A 857 39.65 -2.94 12.84
CA ILE A 857 38.49 -2.03 12.76
C ILE A 857 38.08 -1.45 14.12
N THR A 858 38.28 -2.19 15.22
CA THR A 858 37.92 -1.76 16.59
C THR A 858 38.88 -0.73 17.21
N LYS A 859 39.45 0.19 16.41
CA LYS A 859 40.36 1.23 16.90
C LYS A 859 40.36 2.56 16.15
N VAL A 860 39.29 2.88 15.43
CA VAL A 860 39.10 4.19 14.76
C VAL A 860 37.74 4.83 15.14
N GLN A 861 37.35 4.72 16.42
CA GLN A 861 36.23 5.46 17.02
C GLN A 861 36.64 6.15 18.33
N HIS A 862 37.79 6.83 18.31
CA HIS A 862 38.12 7.88 19.28
C HIS A 862 38.98 8.96 18.63
N LYS A 863 38.32 9.82 17.86
CA LYS A 863 38.78 11.17 17.55
C LYS A 863 37.61 12.06 17.12
#